data_AF-A0A4X2MB29-F1
#
_entry.id   AF-A0A4X2MB29-F1
#
_cell.length_a   1.000
_cell.length_b   1.000
_cell.length_c   1.000
_cell.angle_alpha   90.00
_cell.angle_beta   90.00
_cell.angle_gamma   90.00
#
_symmetry.space_group_name_H-M   'P 1'
#
loop_
_entity.id
_entity.type
_entity.pdbx_description
1 polymer ?
#
loop_
_entity_poly.entity_id
_entity_poly.type
_entity_poly.pdbx_seq_one_letter_code
_entity_poly.pdbx_strand_id
1 'polypeptide(L)'
;EIYGYNLSRWKLLIVAFGVICTGGFLLLLLYWMPEWRVKTTCFRAALKDCEVVLLRTTDEFRIWFCAKVRFLSLENHSFSSPKTVTKKVSNGHAAHFHFPEDLPEEDQRDLAQPREIPYFTHHSVRYFWNDSLQNFDVLKKLMYGMNEIAVKVPSVLKLLVKEVLNPFYVFQLFSVILWCTDEYYYYALAIVIMSVISIMSSLYTIKKQYIMLHDMVAAHSTVRVSVCRVGGEIEEIFSTDLVPGDIMVIPMNGTVMPCDAVLISGTCIVNESMLTGESVPVTKTNLPNPSVDVKGMEDEMYSPEHHKRHTLFCGTTVIQTRFYTGELVKAVVVRTGFSTSKGQLVRSILYPKPTDFKLYRDAYMFLLCLVVVAGIGFIYTIVHSILNKVSARVIVIESLDIITITVPPALPAAMTAGIVYAQRRLKKIGIFCISPQRINICGQLNLVCFDKTGTLTEDGLDLWGIQRAENAHFQMPEEKVCSESLVKSHFVACMATCHSLTKIEGLLSGDPLDLKMFEAIGWILEEATEEETALHNRIMPTVVRPPKQLLPEPKPAASQSMELFELSANYEIGIVRQFPFSSALQRMSVVARILGDKKMDAYMKGAPEVVASLCKSETVPSDFEKVLEDYTKQGFRVIALAHRKLESKLTWHKIQNINRDAIESNMDFMGLIVMQNKLKQETPAVLEDLRKANIRAVMVTGDNMLTAISVARDCGMILPQDKVIIADGLPPKDGQAAKINWHYADTLTTKCTSSPEIDSEDIPIKLAHDSLEDLQMAPYHFAMNGKSFSVILEHFQDLVPKLVLHGTVFARMAPDQKTQLVEALQNVDYYVGMCGDGANDCGALKKAHGGISLSELEASVASPFTSRTPSIACVPNLIREGRAALITSFCVFKFMALYSIIQYCSVTLLYSILSNLGDFQFLFIDLAIILVVVFTMSLNPAWKELVAQRPPSGLISGALLFSVLSQIIISIGFQCFGFFWVRQQPWYEHWTPHSDACNLSRSFSTNSSHSDNETEHDEHNIKNYENTTVFFISCFQYLIVAIAFSKGKPFRQPCYKNGFFVVSVIILYIFIFFIMLHPVAYIDQVLEIVCVPYQWRVTMLIIILVNALVSVLAESFLLDTVLWKVVFNRDKQGEYRLSTTQLPQESVDRWGKCCISSVLGCRKKLPKAKYMHLAQELLVDPEWPPKPSTTTEAKALVKENGSCQVITVT
;
A
#
# COMPACT_ATOMS: atom_id res chain seq x y z
N GLU A 1 2.24 14.47 19.09
CA GLU A 1 2.43 15.19 20.38
C GLU A 1 3.90 15.24 20.75
N ILE A 2 4.33 16.27 21.48
CA ILE A 2 5.74 16.55 21.78
C ILE A 2 5.88 16.83 23.29
N TYR A 3 6.86 16.20 23.94
CA TYR A 3 7.14 16.35 25.37
C TYR A 3 8.63 16.63 25.62
N GLY A 4 8.95 17.68 26.38
CA GLY A 4 10.32 18.06 26.73
C GLY A 4 10.84 17.39 28.00
N TYR A 5 12.11 17.01 28.01
CA TYR A 5 12.80 16.36 29.12
C TYR A 5 14.25 16.84 29.27
N ASN A 6 14.75 16.90 30.51
CA ASN A 6 16.15 17.21 30.84
C ASN A 6 16.82 16.05 31.58
N LEU A 7 18.11 15.83 31.31
CA LEU A 7 18.88 14.75 31.94
C LEU A 7 19.05 15.03 33.44
N SER A 8 18.75 14.02 34.28
CA SER A 8 19.02 14.08 35.72
C SER A 8 20.20 13.19 36.04
N ARG A 9 21.27 13.79 36.59
CA ARG A 9 22.50 13.07 36.98
C ARG A 9 22.22 12.02 38.06
N TRP A 10 21.36 12.32 39.03
CA TRP A 10 20.97 11.38 40.09
C TRP A 10 20.22 10.17 39.55
N LYS A 11 19.25 10.39 38.66
CA LYS A 11 18.53 9.31 37.98
C LYS A 11 19.46 8.45 37.12
N LEU A 12 20.42 9.09 36.43
CA LEU A 12 21.43 8.38 35.64
C LEU A 12 22.31 7.48 36.52
N LEU A 13 22.70 7.94 37.71
CA LEU A 13 23.46 7.14 38.69
C LEU A 13 22.65 5.94 39.19
N ILE A 14 21.36 6.12 39.47
CA ILE A 14 20.47 5.01 39.87
C ILE A 14 20.35 3.99 38.73
N VAL A 15 20.17 4.45 37.49
CA VAL A 15 20.13 3.55 36.33
C VAL A 15 21.48 2.86 36.15
N ALA A 16 22.60 3.55 36.28
CA ALA A 16 23.93 2.96 36.17
C ALA A 16 24.17 1.88 37.25
N PHE A 17 23.77 2.16 38.49
CA PHE A 17 23.80 1.18 39.58
C PHE A 17 22.91 -0.02 39.26
N GLY A 18 21.68 0.21 38.80
CA GLY A 18 20.78 -0.87 38.37
C GLY A 18 21.33 -1.68 37.19
N VAL A 19 22.03 -1.04 36.25
CA VAL A 19 22.71 -1.72 35.13
C VAL A 19 23.83 -2.62 35.63
N ILE A 20 24.64 -2.17 36.60
CA ILE A 20 25.70 -2.99 37.21
C ILE A 20 25.08 -4.16 37.98
N CYS A 21 24.07 -3.91 38.83
CA CYS A 21 23.40 -4.95 39.60
C CYS A 21 22.71 -6.01 38.74
N THR A 22 22.22 -5.62 37.56
CA THR A 22 21.53 -6.53 36.63
C THR A 22 22.45 -7.11 35.55
N GLY A 23 23.76 -6.88 35.63
CA GLY A 23 24.71 -7.36 34.63
C GLY A 23 24.45 -6.85 33.21
N GLY A 24 23.82 -5.68 33.06
CA GLY A 24 23.47 -5.08 31.77
C GLY A 24 22.03 -5.29 31.31
N PHE A 25 21.23 -6.15 31.95
CA PHE A 25 19.85 -6.42 31.53
C PHE A 25 18.96 -5.17 31.57
N LEU A 26 19.11 -4.32 32.61
CA LEU A 26 18.36 -3.06 32.70
C LEU A 26 18.64 -2.13 31.50
N LEU A 27 19.87 -2.09 31.00
CA LEU A 27 20.24 -1.25 29.85
C LEU A 27 19.51 -1.71 28.58
N LEU A 28 19.37 -3.02 28.43
CA LEU A 28 18.73 -3.67 27.30
C LEU A 28 17.20 -3.49 27.33
N LEU A 29 16.59 -3.57 28.52
CA LEU A 29 15.17 -3.24 28.72
C LEU A 29 14.88 -1.77 28.39
N LEU A 30 15.73 -0.84 28.84
CA LEU A 30 15.61 0.59 28.51
C LEU A 30 15.90 0.87 27.03
N TYR A 31 16.67 0.03 26.33
CA TYR A 31 16.85 0.13 24.88
C TYR A 31 15.55 -0.20 24.13
N TRP A 32 14.82 -1.25 24.53
CA TRP A 32 13.55 -1.63 23.92
C TRP A 32 12.39 -0.69 24.26
N MET A 33 12.43 -0.07 25.43
CA MET A 33 11.37 0.81 25.93
C MET A 33 11.87 2.27 26.01
N PRO A 34 11.86 3.04 24.91
CA PRO A 34 12.40 4.41 24.89
C PRO A 34 11.64 5.36 25.83
N GLU A 35 10.35 5.15 26.04
CA GLU A 35 9.56 5.90 27.04
C GLU A 35 10.11 5.69 28.45
N TRP A 36 10.38 4.43 28.81
CA TRP A 36 10.90 4.07 30.13
C TRP A 36 12.32 4.60 30.30
N ARG A 37 13.13 4.55 29.25
CA ARG A 37 14.46 5.16 29.23
C ARG A 37 14.39 6.64 29.57
N VAL A 38 13.57 7.41 28.87
CA VAL A 38 13.48 8.85 29.12
C VAL A 38 12.88 9.15 30.50
N LYS A 39 11.86 8.40 30.95
CA LYS A 39 11.28 8.59 32.29
C LYS A 39 12.24 8.21 33.44
N THR A 40 13.05 7.18 33.24
CA THR A 40 14.01 6.70 34.24
C THR A 40 15.29 7.52 34.26
N THR A 41 15.73 8.13 33.15
CA THR A 41 16.96 8.97 33.11
C THR A 41 16.70 10.47 33.21
N CYS A 42 15.51 10.94 32.85
CA CYS A 42 15.21 12.38 32.70
C CYS A 42 14.03 12.82 33.60
N PHE A 43 13.89 14.14 33.78
CA PHE A 43 12.69 14.76 34.36
C PHE A 43 11.99 15.63 33.31
N ARG A 44 10.68 15.85 33.49
CA ARG A 44 9.88 16.64 32.54
C ARG A 44 10.29 18.11 32.63
N ALA A 45 10.55 18.72 31.48
CA ALA A 45 10.97 20.11 31.35
C ALA A 45 10.05 20.87 30.38
N ALA A 46 10.10 22.21 30.43
CA ALA A 46 9.47 23.04 29.40
C ALA A 46 10.12 22.77 28.03
N LEU A 47 9.35 22.88 26.95
CA LEU A 47 9.86 22.59 25.60
C LEU A 47 11.00 23.53 25.17
N LYS A 48 11.02 24.76 25.71
CA LYS A 48 12.05 25.77 25.42
C LYS A 48 13.44 25.34 25.89
N ASP A 49 13.52 24.80 27.11
CA ASP A 49 14.78 24.52 27.81
C ASP A 49 15.07 23.00 27.86
N CYS A 50 14.55 22.24 26.91
CA CYS A 50 14.67 20.78 26.91
C CYS A 50 15.92 20.29 26.15
N GLU A 51 16.66 19.36 26.73
CA GLU A 51 17.79 18.68 26.09
C GLU A 51 17.34 17.49 25.24
N VAL A 52 16.21 16.87 25.61
CA VAL A 52 15.65 15.68 24.98
C VAL A 52 14.16 15.87 24.75
N VAL A 53 13.71 15.54 23.54
CA VAL A 53 12.30 15.56 23.17
C VAL A 53 11.80 14.13 22.99
N LEU A 54 10.69 13.83 23.62
CA LEU A 54 9.93 12.60 23.44
C LEU A 54 8.70 12.90 22.57
N LEU A 55 8.65 12.28 21.41
CA LEU A 55 7.60 12.44 20.41
C LEU A 55 6.64 11.25 20.53
N ARG A 56 5.33 11.52 20.58
CA ARG A 56 4.28 10.51 20.50
C ARG A 56 3.51 10.67 19.20
N THR A 57 3.36 9.60 18.43
CA THR A 57 2.45 9.60 17.29
C THR A 57 1.01 9.76 17.77
N THR A 58 0.20 10.48 17.00
CA THR A 58 -1.23 10.70 17.27
C THR A 58 -2.11 9.58 16.70
N ASP A 59 -1.52 8.64 15.97
CA ASP A 59 -2.19 7.47 15.42
C ASP A 59 -2.59 6.45 16.51
N GLU A 60 -3.39 5.46 16.15
CA GLU A 60 -3.89 4.42 17.06
C GLU A 60 -2.78 3.65 17.81
N PHE A 61 -1.55 3.66 17.27
CA PHE A 61 -0.40 2.95 17.82
C PHE A 61 0.31 3.69 18.95
N ARG A 62 0.21 5.03 19.01
CA ARG A 62 0.85 5.87 20.04
C ARG A 62 2.32 5.52 20.29
N ILE A 63 3.10 5.36 19.21
CA ILE A 63 4.51 4.99 19.26
C ILE A 63 5.34 6.17 19.76
N TRP A 64 6.34 5.87 20.59
CA TRP A 64 7.24 6.83 21.18
C TRP A 64 8.59 6.89 20.45
N PHE A 65 9.02 8.10 20.09
CA PHE A 65 10.34 8.37 19.52
C PHE A 65 11.10 9.35 20.41
N CYS A 66 12.41 9.15 20.54
CA CYS A 66 13.29 10.03 21.30
C CYS A 66 14.22 10.78 20.34
N ALA A 67 14.28 12.11 20.46
CA ALA A 67 15.17 12.98 19.70
C ALA A 67 15.98 13.87 20.64
N LYS A 68 17.26 14.08 20.33
CA LYS A 68 18.12 14.99 21.10
C LYS A 68 18.03 16.40 20.51
N VAL A 69 17.82 17.40 21.35
CA VAL A 69 17.87 18.81 20.96
C VAL A 69 19.33 19.23 20.81
N ARG A 70 19.60 19.98 19.75
CA ARG A 70 20.89 20.58 19.43
C ARG A 70 20.72 22.08 19.34
N PHE A 71 21.76 22.82 19.65
CA PHE A 71 21.78 24.27 19.52
C PHE A 71 22.53 24.63 18.24
N LEU A 72 21.92 25.49 17.43
CA LEU A 72 22.59 26.08 16.28
C LEU A 72 23.17 27.43 16.73
N SER A 73 24.50 27.52 16.81
CA SER A 73 25.19 28.81 16.98
C SER A 73 25.21 29.50 15.62
N LEU A 74 24.62 30.69 15.52
CA LEU A 74 24.88 31.59 14.40
C LEU A 74 26.27 32.23 14.63
N GLU A 75 27.33 31.52 14.27
CA GLU A 75 28.65 32.15 14.12
C GLU A 75 28.69 32.96 12.83
N ASN A 76 29.44 34.07 12.88
CA ASN A 76 29.68 35.07 11.83
C ASN A 76 30.20 34.48 10.50
N HIS A 77 29.40 33.70 9.77
CA HIS A 77 29.52 33.73 8.32
C HIS A 77 28.92 35.05 7.87
N SER A 78 29.78 35.88 7.28
CA SER A 78 29.44 37.12 6.61
C SER A 78 28.43 36.86 5.49
N PHE A 79 27.16 36.71 5.87
CA PHE A 79 26.06 36.96 4.97
C PHE A 79 26.03 38.46 4.80
N SER A 80 26.49 38.91 3.63
CA SER A 80 26.11 40.22 3.12
C SER A 80 24.60 40.33 3.26
N SER A 81 24.18 41.13 4.24
CA SER A 81 22.81 41.63 4.31
C SER A 81 22.38 42.05 2.91
N PRO A 82 21.22 41.62 2.38
CA PRO A 82 20.67 42.21 1.18
C PRO A 82 20.16 43.60 1.56
N LYS A 83 21.09 44.54 1.76
CA LYS A 83 20.77 45.96 1.81
C LYS A 83 20.26 46.33 0.44
N THR A 84 18.96 46.57 0.35
CA THR A 84 18.32 47.44 -0.66
C THR A 84 18.68 47.14 -2.11
N VAL A 85 17.98 46.18 -2.71
CA VAL A 85 17.78 46.15 -4.17
C VAL A 85 16.76 47.23 -4.53
N THR A 86 17.17 48.48 -4.39
CA THR A 86 16.44 49.63 -4.93
C THR A 86 17.47 50.60 -5.51
N LYS A 87 17.89 50.37 -6.76
CA LYS A 87 17.92 51.40 -7.83
C LYS A 87 18.52 50.91 -9.14
N LYS A 88 17.73 51.18 -10.19
CA LYS A 88 18.08 51.51 -11.59
C LYS A 88 18.77 50.44 -12.44
N VAL A 89 17.94 49.56 -12.99
CA VAL A 89 18.04 49.25 -14.42
C VAL A 89 16.93 50.05 -15.11
N SER A 90 17.32 51.09 -15.82
CA SER A 90 16.41 51.86 -16.65
C SER A 90 16.03 51.06 -17.89
N ASN A 91 14.72 50.87 -18.03
CA ASN A 91 13.91 50.46 -19.18
C ASN A 91 13.58 48.96 -19.27
N GLY A 92 12.43 48.59 -18.68
CA GLY A 92 11.65 47.43 -19.14
C GLY A 92 10.86 46.57 -18.14
N HIS A 93 10.35 47.14 -17.04
CA HIS A 93 9.26 46.62 -16.16
C HIS A 93 9.47 45.26 -15.45
N ALA A 94 9.91 45.34 -14.18
CA ALA A 94 10.07 44.25 -13.24
C ALA A 94 8.81 44.02 -12.37
N ALA A 95 8.49 42.75 -12.09
CA ALA A 95 7.45 42.35 -11.14
C ALA A 95 7.86 42.72 -9.71
N HIS A 96 6.97 43.42 -8.98
CA HIS A 96 7.17 43.78 -7.59
C HIS A 96 6.81 42.60 -6.69
N PHE A 97 7.80 42.04 -5.98
CA PHE A 97 7.56 41.13 -4.87
C PHE A 97 7.40 41.96 -3.59
N HIS A 98 6.18 42.08 -3.06
CA HIS A 98 5.95 42.64 -1.72
C HIS A 98 6.27 41.59 -0.66
N PHE A 99 7.31 41.85 0.14
CA PHE A 99 7.50 41.18 1.43
C PHE A 99 6.92 42.09 2.52
N PRO A 100 6.14 41.57 3.49
CA PRO A 100 5.74 42.35 4.65
C PRO A 100 6.96 42.54 5.56
N GLU A 101 7.52 43.75 5.55
CA GLU A 101 8.36 44.29 6.63
C GLU A 101 7.46 45.18 7.48
N ASP A 102 7.38 44.88 8.78
CA ASP A 102 7.25 45.85 9.87
C ASP A 102 7.26 45.08 11.21
N LEU A 103 8.40 45.10 11.90
CA LEU A 103 8.49 44.88 13.33
C LEU A 103 9.02 46.18 13.94
N PRO A 104 8.41 46.71 15.02
CA PRO A 104 8.75 48.03 15.54
C PRO A 104 10.18 48.10 16.09
N GLU A 105 10.84 49.21 15.78
CA GLU A 105 12.17 49.62 16.25
C GLU A 105 12.14 49.95 17.76
N GLU A 106 12.22 48.95 18.64
CA GLU A 106 12.53 49.24 20.06
C GLU A 106 13.54 48.30 20.75
N ASP A 107 13.98 47.22 20.10
CA ASP A 107 14.90 46.22 20.71
C ASP A 107 16.35 46.26 20.17
N GLN A 108 16.82 47.39 19.65
CA GLN A 108 18.20 47.52 19.13
C GLN A 108 19.31 47.60 20.20
N ARG A 109 19.01 47.42 21.49
CA ARG A 109 20.03 47.45 22.57
C ARG A 109 20.37 46.11 23.23
N ASP A 110 19.69 45.01 22.88
CA ASP A 110 19.94 43.66 23.44
C ASP A 110 20.65 42.68 22.48
N LEU A 111 21.17 43.16 21.35
CA LEU A 111 21.70 42.34 20.26
C LEU A 111 23.20 42.01 20.35
N ALA A 112 23.68 41.71 21.57
CA ALA A 112 25.07 41.26 21.82
C ALA A 112 25.14 39.91 22.55
N GLN A 113 24.18 39.02 22.33
CA GLN A 113 24.32 37.60 22.67
C GLN A 113 24.07 36.74 21.42
N PRO A 114 24.92 35.72 21.15
CA PRO A 114 24.65 34.77 20.08
C PRO A 114 23.32 34.07 20.39
N ARG A 115 22.29 34.33 19.58
CA ARG A 115 21.00 33.66 19.70
C ARG A 115 21.18 32.21 19.23
N GLU A 116 21.39 31.30 20.18
CA GLU A 116 21.35 29.87 19.92
C GLU A 116 19.89 29.45 19.67
N ILE A 117 19.61 28.93 18.47
CA ILE A 117 18.27 28.43 18.14
C ILE A 117 18.26 26.91 18.42
N PRO A 118 17.45 26.42 19.38
CA PRO A 118 17.32 24.99 19.60
C PRO A 118 16.58 24.32 18.44
N TYR A 119 17.09 23.16 18.01
CA TYR A 119 16.50 22.36 16.95
C TYR A 119 16.68 20.87 17.20
N PHE A 120 15.78 20.05 16.66
CA PHE A 120 15.95 18.59 16.60
C PHE A 120 15.66 18.08 15.19
N THR A 121 16.22 16.91 14.86
CA THR A 121 15.97 16.25 13.57
C THR A 121 15.13 15.00 13.80
N HIS A 122 13.99 14.89 13.12
CA HIS A 122 13.14 13.70 13.12
C HIS A 122 12.74 13.33 11.69
N HIS A 123 12.95 12.06 11.31
CA HIS A 123 12.68 11.55 9.95
C HIS A 123 13.25 12.45 8.84
N SER A 124 14.51 12.87 9.00
CA SER A 124 15.24 13.75 8.06
C SER A 124 14.69 15.18 7.90
N VAL A 125 13.79 15.64 8.78
CA VAL A 125 13.32 17.03 8.86
C VAL A 125 13.88 17.69 10.11
N ARG A 126 14.36 18.93 9.98
CA ARG A 126 14.79 19.77 11.11
C ARG A 126 13.61 20.60 11.61
N TYR A 127 13.33 20.51 12.89
CA TYR A 127 12.34 21.32 13.60
C TYR A 127 13.09 22.30 14.49
N PHE A 128 12.80 23.59 14.33
CA PHE A 128 13.42 24.69 15.06
C PHE A 128 12.42 25.28 16.05
N TRP A 129 12.91 25.83 17.14
CA TRP A 129 12.07 26.53 18.09
C TRP A 129 11.47 27.81 17.47
N ASN A 130 10.15 27.95 17.55
CA ASN A 130 9.43 29.15 17.12
C ASN A 130 8.90 29.89 18.36
N ASP A 131 9.47 31.07 18.63
CA ASP A 131 9.11 31.89 19.79
C ASP A 131 7.65 32.39 19.76
N SER A 132 7.08 32.59 18.56
CA SER A 132 5.70 33.06 18.40
C SER A 132 4.65 32.00 18.75
N LEU A 133 4.92 30.73 18.42
CA LEU A 133 4.01 29.61 18.67
C LEU A 133 4.34 28.84 19.96
N GLN A 134 5.44 29.20 20.65
CA GLN A 134 5.98 28.46 21.81
C GLN A 134 6.11 26.96 21.54
N ASN A 135 6.46 26.59 20.31
CA ASN A 135 6.53 25.20 19.86
C ASN A 135 7.62 25.04 18.80
N PHE A 136 8.06 23.79 18.58
CA PHE A 136 8.97 23.47 17.50
C PHE A 136 8.22 23.43 16.16
N ASP A 137 8.69 24.23 15.20
CA ASP A 137 8.13 24.37 13.87
C ASP A 137 9.22 24.27 12.78
N VAL A 138 8.82 24.04 11.53
CA VAL A 138 9.73 23.99 10.39
C VAL A 138 9.96 25.42 9.89
N LEU A 139 10.92 26.14 10.49
CA LEU A 139 11.28 27.50 10.09
C LEU A 139 11.74 27.53 8.62
N LYS A 140 10.93 28.16 7.75
CA LYS A 140 11.17 28.20 6.30
C LYS A 140 12.36 29.07 5.89
N LYS A 141 12.84 30.05 6.68
CA LYS A 141 13.65 31.15 6.10
C LYS A 141 15.16 31.18 6.40
N LEU A 142 15.71 30.45 7.37
CA LEU A 142 17.04 30.82 7.89
C LEU A 142 18.20 29.82 7.73
N MET A 143 18.00 28.54 7.35
CA MET A 143 19.12 27.61 7.11
C MET A 143 18.68 26.43 6.24
N TYR A 144 18.53 26.63 4.92
CA TYR A 144 18.38 25.51 4.00
C TYR A 144 19.71 24.73 3.97
N GLY A 145 19.67 23.43 4.30
CA GLY A 145 20.84 22.56 4.17
C GLY A 145 21.17 22.29 2.69
N MET A 146 22.21 21.50 2.43
CA MET A 146 22.54 21.05 1.07
C MET A 146 21.34 20.38 0.38
N ASN A 147 21.19 20.63 -0.92
CA ASN A 147 20.19 20.03 -1.78
C ASN A 147 20.55 18.57 -2.11
N GLU A 148 20.43 17.70 -1.11
CA GLU A 148 20.73 16.27 -1.24
C GLU A 148 19.67 15.43 -0.53
N ILE A 149 19.18 14.37 -1.20
CA ILE A 149 18.34 13.34 -0.60
C ILE A 149 19.25 12.21 -0.08
N ALA A 150 19.98 12.49 1.00
CA ALA A 150 20.98 11.56 1.51
C ALA A 150 20.33 10.37 2.24
N VAL A 151 20.30 9.19 1.61
CA VAL A 151 19.91 7.93 2.25
C VAL A 151 21.12 7.31 2.93
N LYS A 152 21.31 7.56 4.22
CA LYS A 152 22.48 7.00 4.94
C LYS A 152 22.37 5.50 5.06
N VAL A 153 23.19 4.76 4.31
CA VAL A 153 23.29 3.31 4.42
C VAL A 153 23.97 2.98 5.77
N PRO A 154 23.28 2.31 6.70
CA PRO A 154 23.89 1.95 7.98
C PRO A 154 25.07 0.99 7.77
N SER A 155 26.08 1.10 8.65
CA SER A 155 27.21 0.17 8.67
C SER A 155 26.74 -1.24 9.04
N VAL A 156 27.43 -2.27 8.54
CA VAL A 156 27.09 -3.67 8.82
C VAL A 156 27.09 -3.93 10.33
N LEU A 157 28.05 -3.34 11.08
CA LEU A 157 28.10 -3.44 12.53
C LEU A 157 26.86 -2.86 13.22
N LYS A 158 26.38 -1.69 12.77
CA LYS A 158 25.18 -1.07 13.34
C LYS A 158 23.92 -1.91 13.06
N LEU A 159 23.82 -2.50 11.87
CA LEU A 159 22.75 -3.43 11.53
C LEU A 159 22.83 -4.71 12.37
N LEU A 160 24.04 -5.27 12.52
CA LEU A 160 24.31 -6.46 13.34
C LEU A 160 23.88 -6.24 14.79
N VAL A 161 24.30 -5.13 15.42
CA VAL A 161 23.90 -4.81 16.80
C VAL A 161 22.38 -4.69 16.93
N LYS A 162 21.71 -4.05 15.96
CA LYS A 162 20.26 -3.93 15.96
C LYS A 162 19.57 -5.29 15.84
N GLU A 163 20.11 -6.19 15.02
CA GLU A 163 19.57 -7.53 14.81
C GLU A 163 19.81 -8.43 16.03
N VAL A 164 21.02 -8.44 16.58
CA VAL A 164 21.41 -9.27 17.75
C VAL A 164 20.66 -8.83 19.02
N LEU A 165 20.36 -7.54 19.18
CA LEU A 165 19.56 -7.03 20.30
C LEU A 165 18.05 -7.31 20.18
N ASN A 166 17.62 -8.12 19.20
CA ASN A 166 16.26 -8.63 19.16
C ASN A 166 16.01 -9.54 20.37
N PRO A 167 14.88 -9.40 21.11
CA PRO A 167 14.57 -10.23 22.28
C PRO A 167 14.77 -11.73 22.10
N PHE A 168 14.48 -12.27 20.92
CA PHE A 168 14.65 -13.69 20.64
C PHE A 168 16.11 -14.14 20.66
N TYR A 169 17.02 -13.39 20.04
CA TYR A 169 18.46 -13.74 20.03
C TYR A 169 19.11 -13.54 21.40
N VAL A 170 18.64 -12.55 22.17
CA VAL A 170 19.09 -12.33 23.56
C VAL A 170 18.66 -13.50 24.45
N PHE A 171 17.40 -13.94 24.33
CA PHE A 171 16.90 -15.11 25.05
C PHE A 171 17.64 -16.39 24.64
N GLN A 172 17.97 -16.53 23.36
CA GLN A 172 18.73 -17.66 22.86
C GLN A 172 20.17 -17.68 23.40
N LEU A 173 20.84 -16.53 23.49
CA LEU A 173 22.17 -16.43 24.11
C LEU A 173 22.12 -16.84 25.59
N PHE A 174 21.10 -16.41 26.33
CA PHE A 174 20.88 -16.85 27.70
C PHE A 174 20.70 -18.38 27.79
N SER A 175 19.94 -18.97 26.86
CA SER A 175 19.72 -20.42 26.80
C SER A 175 21.01 -21.19 26.53
N VAL A 176 21.85 -20.70 25.59
CA VAL A 176 23.16 -21.29 25.29
C VAL A 176 24.09 -21.28 26.50
N ILE A 177 24.12 -20.18 27.27
CA ILE A 177 24.96 -20.08 28.48
C ILE A 177 24.50 -21.11 29.52
N LEU A 178 23.18 -21.27 29.67
CA LEU A 178 22.60 -22.25 30.60
C LEU A 178 22.97 -23.68 30.18
N TRP A 179 22.77 -24.04 28.91
CA TRP A 179 23.09 -25.37 28.39
C TRP A 179 24.60 -25.70 28.47
N CYS A 180 25.48 -24.72 28.24
CA CYS A 180 26.91 -24.94 28.47
C CYS A 180 27.27 -25.15 29.95
N THR A 181 26.45 -24.66 30.89
CA THR A 181 26.66 -24.86 32.34
C THR A 181 26.20 -26.24 32.80
N ASP A 182 25.29 -26.85 32.05
CA ASP A 182 24.69 -28.17 32.26
C ASP A 182 25.30 -29.23 31.30
N GLU A 183 26.50 -28.96 30.79
CA GLU A 183 27.33 -29.86 29.97
C GLU A 183 26.76 -30.28 28.60
N TYR A 184 25.66 -29.66 28.15
CA TYR A 184 25.05 -29.81 26.81
C TYR A 184 25.84 -29.07 25.70
N TYR A 185 27.14 -29.33 25.57
CA TYR A 185 28.04 -28.57 24.69
C TYR A 185 27.72 -28.72 23.19
N TYR A 186 27.38 -29.93 22.74
CA TYR A 186 27.15 -30.20 21.31
C TYR A 186 25.87 -29.54 20.81
N TYR A 187 24.81 -29.65 21.62
CA TYR A 187 23.54 -29.01 21.33
C TYR A 187 23.66 -27.48 21.32
N ALA A 188 24.29 -26.91 22.35
CA ALA A 188 24.54 -25.47 22.43
C ALA A 188 25.33 -24.94 21.21
N LEU A 189 26.37 -25.66 20.77
CA LEU A 189 27.17 -25.29 19.60
C LEU A 189 26.34 -25.30 18.30
N ALA A 190 25.51 -26.31 18.09
CA ALA A 190 24.66 -26.43 16.89
C ALA A 190 23.69 -25.24 16.79
N ILE A 191 23.07 -24.86 17.90
CA ILE A 191 22.14 -23.73 17.97
C ILE A 191 22.85 -22.40 17.68
N VAL A 192 24.07 -22.21 18.19
CA VAL A 192 24.89 -21.03 17.87
C VAL A 192 25.18 -20.94 16.38
N ILE A 193 25.59 -22.04 15.73
CA ILE A 193 25.86 -22.09 14.29
C ILE A 193 24.61 -21.69 13.49
N MET A 194 23.45 -22.26 13.84
CA MET A 194 22.18 -21.94 13.18
C MET A 194 21.81 -20.47 13.29
N SER A 195 22.00 -19.87 14.46
CA SER A 195 21.73 -18.44 14.66
C SER A 195 22.70 -17.53 13.93
N VAL A 196 23.99 -17.88 13.87
CA VAL A 196 24.96 -17.12 13.07
C VAL A 196 24.56 -17.13 11.60
N ILE A 197 24.20 -18.28 11.04
CA ILE A 197 23.75 -18.38 9.65
C ILE A 197 22.49 -17.54 9.41
N SER A 198 21.51 -17.61 10.32
CA SER A 198 20.27 -16.82 10.25
C SER A 198 20.55 -15.31 10.28
N ILE A 199 21.39 -14.85 11.21
CA ILE A 199 21.74 -13.43 11.36
C ILE A 199 22.49 -12.94 10.12
N MET A 200 23.45 -13.71 9.60
CA MET A 200 24.20 -13.33 8.40
C MET A 200 23.31 -13.24 7.16
N SER A 201 22.37 -14.17 6.99
CA SER A 201 21.40 -14.15 5.89
C SER A 201 20.43 -12.94 5.98
N SER A 202 19.92 -12.66 7.19
CA SER A 202 19.07 -11.50 7.47
C SER A 202 19.81 -10.19 7.17
N LEU A 203 21.04 -10.05 7.68
CA LEU A 203 21.88 -8.87 7.46
C LEU A 203 22.21 -8.64 6.00
N TYR A 204 22.55 -9.70 5.26
CA TYR A 204 22.80 -9.60 3.82
C TYR A 204 21.57 -9.08 3.09
N THR A 205 20.38 -9.62 3.40
CA THR A 205 19.11 -9.21 2.78
C THR A 205 18.77 -7.75 3.10
N ILE A 206 18.87 -7.35 4.38
CA ILE A 206 18.60 -5.98 4.83
C ILE A 206 19.60 -5.00 4.18
N LYS A 207 20.90 -5.32 4.18
CA LYS A 207 21.93 -4.46 3.59
C LYS A 207 21.71 -4.29 2.08
N LYS A 208 21.40 -5.37 1.37
CA LYS A 208 21.09 -5.33 -0.06
C LYS A 208 19.88 -4.43 -0.36
N GLN A 209 18.84 -4.47 0.46
CA GLN A 209 17.68 -3.57 0.33
C GLN A 209 18.07 -2.10 0.53
N TYR A 210 18.89 -1.77 1.54
CA TYR A 210 19.37 -0.39 1.75
C TYR A 210 20.29 0.11 0.62
N ILE A 211 21.15 -0.75 0.07
CA ILE A 211 22.01 -0.41 -1.07
C ILE A 211 21.15 -0.12 -2.30
N MET A 212 20.22 -1.02 -2.63
CA MET A 212 19.32 -0.82 -3.78
C MET A 212 18.55 0.51 -3.69
N LEU A 213 18.05 0.87 -2.50
CA LEU A 213 17.36 2.13 -2.28
C LEU A 213 18.30 3.35 -2.34
N HIS A 214 19.52 3.22 -1.82
CA HIS A 214 20.54 4.27 -1.92
C HIS A 214 20.93 4.53 -3.37
N ASP A 215 21.23 3.49 -4.14
CA ASP A 215 21.67 3.60 -5.53
C ASP A 215 20.57 4.22 -6.41
N MET A 216 19.31 3.86 -6.15
CA MET A 216 18.16 4.47 -6.82
C MET A 216 18.07 5.99 -6.60
N VAL A 217 18.37 6.46 -5.38
CA VAL A 217 18.33 7.89 -5.03
C VAL A 217 19.59 8.62 -5.49
N ALA A 218 20.76 7.99 -5.38
CA ALA A 218 22.07 8.55 -5.72
C ALA A 218 22.26 8.77 -7.22
N ALA A 219 21.68 7.91 -8.07
CA ALA A 219 21.74 8.06 -9.52
C ALA A 219 21.17 9.40 -10.05
N HIS A 220 20.42 10.14 -9.22
CA HIS A 220 19.74 11.38 -9.59
C HIS A 220 20.15 12.61 -8.75
N SER A 221 21.18 12.52 -7.89
CA SER A 221 21.46 13.56 -6.88
C SER A 221 22.61 14.52 -7.20
N THR A 222 23.49 14.22 -8.16
CA THR A 222 24.66 15.05 -8.48
C THR A 222 24.70 15.43 -9.95
N VAL A 223 24.26 16.65 -10.27
CA VAL A 223 24.28 17.23 -11.62
C VAL A 223 24.93 18.60 -11.54
N ARG A 224 25.70 19.00 -12.56
CA ARG A 224 26.23 20.37 -12.68
C ARG A 224 25.12 21.28 -13.20
N VAL A 225 24.93 22.41 -12.53
CA VAL A 225 23.84 23.34 -12.85
C VAL A 225 24.42 24.73 -13.04
N SER A 226 24.02 25.38 -14.13
CA SER A 226 24.38 26.77 -14.40
C SER A 226 23.45 27.70 -13.62
N VAL A 227 24.00 28.55 -12.76
CA VAL A 227 23.28 29.50 -11.91
C VAL A 227 23.67 30.93 -12.28
N CYS A 228 22.68 31.82 -12.35
CA CYS A 228 22.85 33.23 -12.66
C CYS A 228 22.99 34.03 -11.35
N ARG A 229 24.14 34.68 -11.14
CA ARG A 229 24.40 35.53 -9.96
C ARG A 229 23.90 36.96 -10.20
N VAL A 230 23.90 37.78 -9.15
CA VAL A 230 23.34 39.16 -9.09
C VAL A 230 23.97 40.15 -10.11
N GLY A 231 25.01 39.76 -10.86
CA GLY A 231 25.62 40.53 -11.96
C GLY A 231 25.30 40.04 -13.38
N GLY A 232 24.46 39.00 -13.55
CA GLY A 232 24.17 38.41 -14.86
C GLY A 232 25.22 37.38 -15.34
N GLU A 233 26.31 37.18 -14.60
CA GLU A 233 27.30 36.13 -14.86
C GLU A 233 26.71 34.75 -14.56
N ILE A 234 27.02 33.79 -15.44
CA ILE A 234 26.60 32.39 -15.33
C ILE A 234 27.75 31.59 -14.73
N GLU A 235 27.53 31.04 -13.56
CA GLU A 235 28.48 30.19 -12.83
C GLU A 235 27.97 28.75 -12.85
N GLU A 236 28.83 27.77 -13.12
CA GLU A 236 28.47 26.36 -12.92
C GLU A 236 28.77 25.93 -11.49
N ILE A 237 27.72 25.57 -10.75
CA ILE A 237 27.82 25.02 -9.40
C ILE A 237 27.29 23.58 -9.38
N PHE A 238 27.57 22.86 -8.29
CA PHE A 238 26.97 21.55 -8.07
C PHE A 238 25.52 21.68 -7.61
N SER A 239 24.68 20.73 -8.04
CA SER A 239 23.27 20.66 -7.64
C SER A 239 23.07 20.61 -6.12
N THR A 240 24.05 20.14 -5.36
CA THR A 240 24.06 20.07 -3.89
C THR A 240 24.08 21.43 -3.21
N ASP A 241 24.62 22.44 -3.89
CA ASP A 241 24.83 23.78 -3.33
C ASP A 241 23.66 24.73 -3.65
N LEU A 242 22.68 24.26 -4.42
CA LEU A 242 21.46 25.02 -4.74
C LEU A 242 20.64 25.31 -3.48
N VAL A 243 20.25 26.56 -3.33
CA VAL A 243 19.33 27.01 -2.28
C VAL A 243 18.08 27.64 -2.87
N PRO A 244 16.94 27.58 -2.16
CA PRO A 244 15.74 28.32 -2.57
C PRO A 244 16.04 29.81 -2.78
N GLY A 245 15.62 30.35 -3.93
CA GLY A 245 15.92 31.71 -4.38
C GLY A 245 16.97 31.81 -5.48
N ASP A 246 17.81 30.79 -5.67
CA ASP A 246 18.79 30.78 -6.78
C ASP A 246 18.09 30.74 -8.15
N ILE A 247 18.67 31.42 -9.14
CA ILE A 247 18.18 31.42 -10.52
C ILE A 247 19.04 30.47 -11.35
N MET A 248 18.48 29.33 -11.76
CA MET A 248 19.14 28.38 -12.64
C MET A 248 18.81 28.62 -14.12
N VAL A 249 19.80 28.38 -14.99
CA VAL A 249 19.66 28.38 -16.44
C VAL A 249 19.46 26.94 -16.91
N ILE A 250 18.40 26.69 -17.67
CA ILE A 250 18.10 25.37 -18.20
C ILE A 250 18.79 25.20 -19.56
N PRO A 251 19.64 24.16 -19.75
CA PRO A 251 20.37 23.95 -20.99
C PRO A 251 19.44 23.52 -22.14
N MET A 252 19.86 23.80 -23.37
CA MET A 252 19.07 23.52 -24.58
C MET A 252 18.87 22.02 -24.83
N ASN A 253 19.89 21.21 -24.59
CA ASN A 253 19.89 19.76 -24.80
C ASN A 253 19.19 18.98 -23.67
N GLY A 254 18.39 19.66 -22.86
CA GLY A 254 17.69 19.05 -21.73
C GLY A 254 18.57 18.81 -20.50
N THR A 255 17.94 18.62 -19.35
CA THR A 255 18.60 18.27 -18.08
C THR A 255 17.64 17.59 -17.13
N VAL A 256 18.15 16.77 -16.22
CA VAL A 256 17.35 16.23 -15.12
C VAL A 256 17.25 17.30 -14.03
N MET A 257 16.04 17.65 -13.64
CA MET A 257 15.81 18.69 -12.64
C MET A 257 16.27 18.23 -11.24
N PRO A 258 17.20 18.93 -10.59
CA PRO A 258 17.73 18.53 -9.29
C PRO A 258 16.90 19.06 -8.10
N CYS A 259 15.98 19.99 -8.34
CA CYS A 259 15.16 20.65 -7.32
C CYS A 259 13.78 21.01 -7.90
N ASP A 260 12.86 21.45 -7.04
CA ASP A 260 11.59 22.03 -7.51
C ASP A 260 11.85 23.52 -7.80
N ALA A 261 11.65 23.96 -9.05
CA ALA A 261 11.95 25.31 -9.51
C ALA A 261 10.80 25.91 -10.37
N VAL A 262 10.66 27.22 -10.41
CA VAL A 262 9.61 27.94 -11.14
C VAL A 262 10.19 28.65 -12.36
N LEU A 263 9.58 28.46 -13.53
CA LEU A 263 10.02 29.03 -14.79
C LEU A 263 9.67 30.52 -14.88
N ILE A 264 10.68 31.38 -15.08
CA ILE A 264 10.50 32.84 -15.23
C ILE A 264 10.56 33.27 -16.71
N SER A 265 11.45 32.64 -17.49
CA SER A 265 11.61 32.94 -18.91
C SER A 265 11.75 31.66 -19.72
N GLY A 266 11.21 31.69 -20.95
CA GLY A 266 11.18 30.57 -21.87
C GLY A 266 10.06 29.56 -21.60
N THR A 267 10.08 28.48 -22.37
CA THR A 267 9.18 27.33 -22.21
C THR A 267 10.00 26.03 -22.24
N CYS A 268 9.58 25.04 -21.46
CA CYS A 268 10.27 23.75 -21.38
C CYS A 268 9.31 22.62 -21.72
N ILE A 269 9.79 21.64 -22.48
CA ILE A 269 9.11 20.35 -22.64
C ILE A 269 9.74 19.39 -21.65
N VAL A 270 8.92 18.84 -20.76
CA VAL A 270 9.37 18.06 -19.60
C VAL A 270 8.70 16.70 -19.61
N ASN A 271 9.48 15.65 -19.39
CA ASN A 271 8.96 14.34 -19.04
C ASN A 271 8.78 14.27 -17.52
N GLU A 272 7.52 14.26 -17.08
CA GLU A 272 7.15 14.17 -15.66
C GLU A 272 6.83 12.74 -15.21
N SER A 273 7.07 11.73 -16.05
CA SER A 273 6.74 10.30 -15.77
C SER A 273 7.29 9.81 -14.43
N MET A 274 8.42 10.34 -13.98
CA MET A 274 8.98 10.05 -12.67
C MET A 274 8.00 10.40 -11.52
N LEU A 275 7.31 11.53 -11.58
CA LEU A 275 6.42 12.01 -10.51
C LEU A 275 4.95 11.71 -10.77
N THR A 276 4.52 11.80 -12.03
CA THR A 276 3.13 11.63 -12.45
C THR A 276 2.82 10.23 -12.97
N GLY A 277 3.85 9.42 -13.25
CA GLY A 277 3.67 8.09 -13.84
C GLY A 277 3.20 8.12 -15.29
N GLU A 278 2.87 9.30 -15.82
CA GLU A 278 2.41 9.49 -17.19
C GLU A 278 3.62 9.69 -18.11
N SER A 279 3.71 8.89 -19.17
CA SER A 279 4.79 8.93 -20.15
C SER A 279 4.71 10.11 -21.13
N VAL A 280 3.61 10.88 -21.09
CA VAL A 280 3.34 11.98 -22.01
C VAL A 280 4.17 13.21 -21.61
N PRO A 281 4.95 13.80 -22.53
CA PRO A 281 5.69 15.01 -22.26
C PRO A 281 4.75 16.21 -22.08
N VAL A 282 5.04 17.05 -21.08
CA VAL A 282 4.24 18.21 -20.70
C VAL A 282 5.00 19.50 -21.02
N THR A 283 4.32 20.45 -21.68
CA THR A 283 4.88 21.79 -21.92
C THR A 283 4.65 22.72 -20.73
N LYS A 284 5.74 23.19 -20.14
CA LYS A 284 5.77 24.17 -19.05
C LYS A 284 6.01 25.56 -19.61
N THR A 285 5.23 26.53 -19.14
CA THR A 285 5.30 27.94 -19.58
C THR A 285 5.81 28.81 -18.45
N ASN A 286 6.43 29.94 -18.77
CA ASN A 286 6.85 30.90 -17.76
C ASN A 286 5.66 31.46 -16.96
N LEU A 287 5.94 31.91 -15.74
CA LEU A 287 4.95 32.57 -14.89
C LEU A 287 4.48 33.86 -15.59
N PRO A 288 3.17 34.07 -15.80
CA PRO A 288 2.68 35.31 -16.42
C PRO A 288 3.00 36.49 -15.51
N ASN A 289 3.51 37.58 -16.10
CA ASN A 289 3.71 38.82 -15.35
C ASN A 289 2.34 39.29 -14.84
N PRO A 290 2.18 39.61 -13.54
CA PRO A 290 0.95 40.23 -13.05
C PRO A 290 0.76 41.51 -13.87
N SER A 291 -0.34 41.57 -14.63
CA SER A 291 -0.65 42.72 -15.45
C SER A 291 -0.78 43.94 -14.55
N VAL A 292 0.16 44.86 -14.68
CA VAL A 292 0.00 46.24 -14.24
C VAL A 292 -1.30 46.74 -14.88
N ASP A 293 -2.24 47.24 -14.07
CA ASP A 293 -3.50 47.90 -14.46
C ASP A 293 -4.81 47.08 -14.48
N VAL A 294 -5.08 46.26 -13.46
CA VAL A 294 -6.49 46.02 -13.05
C VAL A 294 -6.63 46.23 -11.55
N LYS A 295 -7.14 47.40 -11.15
CA LYS A 295 -7.54 47.68 -9.77
C LYS A 295 -8.60 46.65 -9.34
N GLY A 296 -8.23 45.71 -8.46
CA GLY A 296 -9.19 44.88 -7.74
C GLY A 296 -8.88 43.39 -7.57
N MET A 297 -7.80 42.86 -8.17
CA MET A 297 -7.40 41.47 -7.93
C MET A 297 -6.29 41.46 -6.87
N GLU A 298 -6.49 40.75 -5.76
CA GLU A 298 -5.45 40.51 -4.75
C GLU A 298 -4.20 39.91 -5.42
N ASP A 299 -3.00 40.31 -4.99
CA ASP A 299 -1.74 39.72 -5.46
C ASP A 299 -1.75 38.21 -5.18
N GLU A 300 -2.04 37.38 -6.19
CA GLU A 300 -2.07 35.93 -6.04
C GLU A 300 -0.68 35.41 -5.67
N MET A 301 -0.52 34.99 -4.41
CA MET A 301 0.73 34.44 -3.90
C MET A 301 1.07 33.11 -4.61
N TYR A 302 2.32 32.95 -5.05
CA TYR A 302 2.76 31.71 -5.69
C TYR A 302 2.58 30.51 -4.74
N SER A 303 1.66 29.62 -5.10
CA SER A 303 1.56 28.27 -4.53
C SER A 303 2.02 27.22 -5.55
N PRO A 304 2.94 26.30 -5.18
CA PRO A 304 3.34 25.17 -6.03
C PRO A 304 2.18 24.28 -6.47
N GLU A 305 1.09 24.24 -5.71
CA GLU A 305 -0.07 23.40 -6.00
C GLU A 305 -1.00 24.03 -7.05
N HIS A 306 -1.16 25.36 -7.02
CA HIS A 306 -1.96 26.09 -8.00
C HIS A 306 -1.16 26.36 -9.29
N HIS A 307 0.15 26.58 -9.19
CA HIS A 307 1.03 26.95 -10.31
C HIS A 307 1.90 25.79 -10.82
N LYS A 308 1.38 24.54 -10.80
CA LYS A 308 2.11 23.34 -11.29
C LYS A 308 2.60 23.46 -12.73
N ARG A 309 1.90 24.24 -13.56
CA ARG A 309 2.25 24.46 -14.98
C ARG A 309 3.49 25.32 -15.20
N HIS A 310 3.81 26.15 -14.20
CA HIS A 310 5.00 27.00 -14.21
C HIS A 310 6.14 26.39 -13.38
N THR A 311 5.91 25.23 -12.76
CA THR A 311 6.86 24.58 -11.86
C THR A 311 7.47 23.35 -12.53
N LEU A 312 8.80 23.29 -12.52
CA LEU A 312 9.64 22.16 -12.87
C LEU A 312 9.95 21.40 -11.58
N PHE A 313 9.71 20.09 -11.54
CA PHE A 313 9.86 19.32 -10.32
C PHE A 313 11.13 18.48 -10.29
N CYS A 314 11.68 18.26 -9.09
CA CYS A 314 12.85 17.44 -8.86
C CYS A 314 12.67 16.00 -9.39
N GLY A 315 13.61 15.53 -10.21
CA GLY A 315 13.60 14.21 -10.84
C GLY A 315 12.96 14.16 -12.23
N THR A 316 12.23 15.21 -12.64
CA THR A 316 11.69 15.30 -14.00
C THR A 316 12.82 15.59 -15.00
N THR A 317 12.69 15.09 -16.23
CA THR A 317 13.69 15.34 -17.28
C THR A 317 13.18 16.40 -18.24
N VAL A 318 13.88 17.53 -18.32
CA VAL A 318 13.64 18.50 -19.38
C VAL A 318 14.19 17.89 -20.66
N ILE A 319 13.32 17.67 -21.65
CA ILE A 319 13.69 17.10 -22.96
C ILE A 319 14.25 18.21 -23.84
N GLN A 320 13.53 19.32 -23.95
CA GLN A 320 13.86 20.43 -24.84
C GLN A 320 13.41 21.75 -24.23
N THR A 321 14.22 22.80 -24.40
CA THR A 321 13.81 24.18 -24.09
C THR A 321 13.48 24.94 -25.36
N ARG A 322 12.40 25.73 -25.36
CA ARG A 322 12.07 26.66 -26.44
C ARG A 322 12.14 28.09 -25.88
N PHE A 323 12.90 28.94 -26.55
CA PHE A 323 13.09 30.34 -26.17
C PHE A 323 12.92 31.25 -27.39
N TYR A 324 12.58 32.51 -27.14
CA TYR A 324 12.45 33.54 -28.15
C TYR A 324 13.70 34.44 -28.07
N THR A 325 14.15 34.95 -29.22
CA THR A 325 15.15 36.04 -29.30
C THR A 325 16.52 35.79 -28.66
N GLY A 326 17.04 34.56 -28.66
CA GLY A 326 18.38 34.28 -28.11
C GLY A 326 18.47 34.39 -26.58
N GLU A 327 17.36 34.57 -25.88
CA GLU A 327 17.34 34.63 -24.41
C GLU A 327 17.43 33.23 -23.80
N LEU A 328 18.21 33.11 -22.72
CA LEU A 328 18.33 31.85 -21.98
C LEU A 328 17.08 31.57 -21.14
N VAL A 329 16.67 30.30 -21.10
CA VAL A 329 15.56 29.82 -20.26
C VAL A 329 15.99 29.80 -18.79
N LYS A 330 15.26 30.53 -17.93
CA LYS A 330 15.61 30.76 -16.52
C LYS A 330 14.52 30.28 -15.57
N ALA A 331 14.90 29.62 -14.47
CA ALA A 331 13.99 29.16 -13.42
C ALA A 331 14.52 29.49 -12.01
N VAL A 332 13.63 29.79 -11.06
CA VAL A 332 13.96 30.06 -9.64
C VAL A 332 13.73 28.83 -8.79
N VAL A 333 14.71 28.44 -7.97
CA VAL A 333 14.59 27.32 -7.03
C VAL A 333 13.60 27.65 -5.91
N VAL A 334 12.65 26.75 -5.65
CA VAL A 334 11.64 26.90 -4.58
C VAL A 334 11.85 25.90 -3.45
N ARG A 335 12.08 24.62 -3.77
CA ARG A 335 12.27 23.55 -2.76
C ARG A 335 13.48 22.69 -3.10
N THR A 336 14.23 22.30 -2.06
CA THR A 336 15.44 21.48 -2.17
C THR A 336 15.40 20.26 -1.22
N GLY A 337 16.16 19.22 -1.54
CA GLY A 337 16.33 18.00 -0.73
C GLY A 337 15.03 17.27 -0.39
N PHE A 338 14.88 16.83 0.86
CA PHE A 338 13.68 16.12 1.36
C PHE A 338 12.37 16.95 1.34
N SER A 339 12.46 18.26 1.09
CA SER A 339 11.29 19.14 0.99
C SER A 339 10.67 19.14 -0.41
N THR A 340 11.43 18.72 -1.44
CA THR A 340 10.92 18.54 -2.82
C THR A 340 9.84 17.47 -2.89
N SER A 341 9.07 17.47 -3.97
CA SER A 341 8.04 16.45 -4.22
C SER A 341 8.63 15.02 -4.24
N LYS A 342 9.75 14.82 -4.95
CA LYS A 342 10.54 13.57 -4.94
C LYS A 342 11.05 13.21 -3.55
N GLY A 343 11.63 14.17 -2.83
CA GLY A 343 12.18 13.97 -1.49
C GLY A 343 11.14 13.54 -0.47
N GLN A 344 9.93 14.10 -0.55
CA GLN A 344 8.81 13.70 0.31
C GLN A 344 8.38 12.26 0.04
N LEU A 345 8.33 11.83 -1.23
CA LEU A 345 8.07 10.44 -1.61
C LEU A 345 9.13 9.50 -1.02
N VAL A 346 10.42 9.76 -1.24
CA VAL A 346 11.54 8.96 -0.70
C VAL A 346 11.53 8.87 0.82
N ARG A 347 11.32 10.01 1.52
CA ARG A 347 11.19 10.05 2.99
C ARG A 347 10.11 9.09 3.48
N SER A 348 9.01 9.06 2.75
CA SER A 348 7.82 8.33 3.13
C SER A 348 7.93 6.81 2.85
N ILE A 349 8.93 6.39 2.07
CA ILE A 349 9.37 5.00 1.85
C ILE A 349 10.35 4.57 2.95
N LEU A 350 11.28 5.45 3.33
CA LEU A 350 12.25 5.20 4.40
C LEU A 350 11.59 5.06 5.79
N TYR A 351 10.51 5.82 6.01
CA TYR A 351 9.78 5.84 7.28
C TYR A 351 8.30 5.53 7.04
N PRO A 352 7.94 4.26 6.74
CA PRO A 352 6.56 3.88 6.48
C PRO A 352 5.72 3.96 7.76
N LYS A 353 4.43 4.28 7.63
CA LYS A 353 3.49 4.16 8.76
C LYS A 353 3.39 2.68 9.17
N PRO A 354 3.43 2.35 10.48
CA PRO A 354 3.26 0.99 10.95
C PRO A 354 1.86 0.48 10.58
N THR A 355 1.76 -0.79 10.16
CA THR A 355 0.48 -1.46 9.85
C THR A 355 0.14 -2.44 10.99
N ASP A 356 -1.09 -2.40 11.54
CA ASP A 356 -1.50 -3.22 12.71
C ASP A 356 -1.73 -4.68 12.32
N PHE A 357 -0.66 -5.41 12.00
CA PHE A 357 -0.82 -6.81 11.70
C PHE A 357 -0.91 -7.64 12.99
N LYS A 358 -2.17 -8.01 13.31
CA LYS A 358 -2.57 -8.81 14.48
C LYS A 358 -1.70 -10.06 14.71
N LEU A 359 -1.17 -10.69 13.65
CA LEU A 359 -0.36 -11.91 13.74
C LEU A 359 0.81 -11.78 14.72
N TYR A 360 1.65 -10.75 14.60
CA TYR A 360 2.85 -10.65 15.44
C TYR A 360 2.50 -10.29 16.88
N ARG A 361 1.52 -9.41 17.08
CA ARG A 361 1.00 -9.08 18.40
C ARG A 361 0.41 -10.32 19.08
N ASP A 362 -0.39 -11.10 18.36
CA ASP A 362 -0.98 -12.34 18.87
C ASP A 362 0.10 -13.40 19.13
N ALA A 363 1.18 -13.45 18.34
CA ALA A 363 2.31 -14.34 18.58
C ALA A 363 3.04 -13.99 19.89
N TYR A 364 3.26 -12.70 20.18
CA TYR A 364 3.82 -12.25 21.47
C TYR A 364 2.87 -12.56 22.63
N MET A 365 1.56 -12.37 22.46
CA MET A 365 0.58 -12.74 23.49
C MET A 365 0.54 -14.25 23.75
N PHE A 366 0.71 -15.07 22.71
CA PHE A 366 0.82 -16.51 22.87
C PHE A 366 2.14 -16.93 23.53
N LEU A 367 3.25 -16.28 23.19
CA LEU A 367 4.53 -16.48 23.87
C LEU A 367 4.40 -16.20 25.38
N LEU A 368 3.66 -15.15 25.76
CA LEU A 368 3.35 -14.87 27.16
C LEU A 368 2.55 -16.02 27.82
N CYS A 369 1.61 -16.64 27.11
CA CYS A 369 0.88 -17.82 27.59
C CYS A 369 1.82 -19.01 27.83
N LEU A 370 2.76 -19.26 26.93
CA LEU A 370 3.77 -20.30 27.10
C LEU A 370 4.67 -20.04 28.32
N VAL A 371 5.02 -18.79 28.60
CA VAL A 371 5.78 -18.43 29.82
C VAL A 371 5.00 -18.77 31.09
N VAL A 372 3.67 -18.64 31.10
CA VAL A 372 2.84 -19.09 32.24
C VAL A 372 2.92 -20.61 32.42
N VAL A 373 2.86 -21.37 31.33
CA VAL A 373 3.01 -22.84 31.37
C VAL A 373 4.40 -23.22 31.86
N ALA A 374 5.46 -22.58 31.36
CA ALA A 374 6.83 -22.77 31.83
C ALA A 374 6.96 -22.47 33.34
N GLY A 375 6.27 -21.44 33.84
CA GLY A 375 6.24 -21.10 35.26
C GLY A 375 5.63 -22.20 36.15
N ILE A 376 4.63 -22.94 35.64
CA ILE A 376 4.05 -24.09 36.36
C ILE A 376 5.09 -25.22 36.46
N GLY A 377 5.77 -25.54 35.34
CA GLY A 377 6.85 -26.54 35.31
C GLY A 377 8.03 -26.16 36.21
N PHE A 378 8.42 -24.88 36.18
CA PHE A 378 9.47 -24.32 37.03
C PHE A 378 9.18 -24.56 38.51
N ILE A 379 7.96 -24.25 38.97
CA ILE A 379 7.55 -24.48 40.37
C ILE A 379 7.52 -25.97 40.69
N TYR A 380 6.97 -26.79 39.80
CA TYR A 380 6.89 -28.25 39.96
C TYR A 380 8.29 -28.86 40.18
N THR A 381 9.25 -28.50 39.33
CA THR A 381 10.63 -29.03 39.40
C THR A 381 11.34 -28.58 40.66
N ILE A 382 11.18 -27.32 41.09
CA ILE A 382 11.74 -26.86 42.37
C ILE A 382 11.19 -27.68 43.53
N VAL A 383 9.87 -27.89 43.60
CA VAL A 383 9.25 -28.66 44.67
C VAL A 383 9.73 -30.11 44.65
N HIS A 384 9.76 -30.74 43.48
CA HIS A 384 10.19 -32.14 43.32
C HIS A 384 11.66 -32.34 43.68
N SER A 385 12.56 -31.47 43.21
CA SER A 385 13.99 -31.58 43.48
C SER A 385 14.34 -31.27 44.95
N ILE A 386 13.56 -30.42 45.64
CA ILE A 386 13.67 -30.23 47.10
C ILE A 386 13.23 -31.49 47.86
N LEU A 387 12.12 -32.13 47.46
CA LEU A 387 11.64 -33.36 48.08
C LEU A 387 12.66 -34.51 47.96
N ASN A 388 13.36 -34.58 46.82
CA ASN A 388 14.40 -35.57 46.56
C ASN A 388 15.79 -35.19 47.12
N LYS A 389 15.91 -34.06 47.84
CA LYS A 389 17.15 -33.58 48.47
C LYS A 389 18.32 -33.38 47.50
N VAL A 390 18.04 -32.88 46.30
CA VAL A 390 19.04 -32.59 45.26
C VAL A 390 19.82 -31.30 45.60
N SER A 391 21.05 -31.17 45.08
CA SER A 391 21.89 -29.99 45.33
C SER A 391 21.28 -28.69 44.76
N ALA A 392 21.49 -27.56 45.44
CA ALA A 392 20.92 -26.28 45.03
C ALA A 392 21.38 -25.81 43.63
N ARG A 393 22.60 -26.17 43.20
CA ARG A 393 23.11 -25.86 41.85
C ARG A 393 22.27 -26.53 40.78
N VAL A 394 22.01 -27.83 40.94
CA VAL A 394 21.23 -28.64 40.00
C VAL A 394 19.77 -28.17 39.97
N ILE A 395 19.17 -27.85 41.13
CA ILE A 395 17.81 -27.30 41.21
C ILE A 395 17.67 -26.01 40.36
N VAL A 396 18.64 -25.09 40.46
CA VAL A 396 18.59 -23.82 39.71
C VAL A 396 18.75 -24.06 38.20
N ILE A 397 19.63 -24.97 37.80
CA ILE A 397 19.89 -25.28 36.38
C ILE A 397 18.66 -25.98 35.77
N GLU A 398 18.20 -27.09 36.35
CA GLU A 398 17.05 -27.87 35.86
C GLU A 398 15.76 -27.03 35.79
N SER A 399 15.52 -26.18 36.79
CA SER A 399 14.34 -25.32 36.79
C SER A 399 14.40 -24.26 35.68
N LEU A 400 15.55 -23.61 35.48
CA LEU A 400 15.72 -22.63 34.40
C LEU A 400 15.74 -23.27 33.00
N ASP A 401 16.19 -24.51 32.85
CA ASP A 401 16.18 -25.25 31.57
C ASP A 401 14.76 -25.49 31.04
N ILE A 402 13.79 -25.75 31.93
CA ILE A 402 12.37 -25.87 31.54
C ILE A 402 11.86 -24.59 30.86
N ILE A 403 12.32 -23.43 31.31
CA ILE A 403 11.94 -22.13 30.73
C ILE A 403 12.54 -21.98 29.32
N THR A 404 13.78 -22.42 29.10
CA THR A 404 14.46 -22.31 27.80
C THR A 404 13.85 -23.27 26.78
N ILE A 405 13.53 -24.52 27.17
CA ILE A 405 12.89 -25.52 26.31
C ILE A 405 11.49 -25.08 25.83
N THR A 406 10.76 -24.35 26.67
CA THR A 406 9.39 -23.92 26.35
C THR A 406 9.33 -22.89 25.21
N VAL A 407 10.42 -22.15 24.97
CA VAL A 407 10.46 -21.09 23.94
C VAL A 407 11.32 -21.55 22.75
N PRO A 408 10.70 -21.87 21.59
CA PRO A 408 11.43 -22.43 20.47
C PRO A 408 12.36 -21.39 19.82
N PRO A 409 13.68 -21.66 19.71
CA PRO A 409 14.64 -20.69 19.16
C PRO A 409 14.40 -20.41 17.67
N ALA A 410 13.87 -21.39 16.92
CA ALA A 410 13.61 -21.27 15.50
C ALA A 410 12.31 -20.52 15.14
N LEU A 411 11.50 -20.09 16.13
CA LEU A 411 10.17 -19.53 15.89
C LEU A 411 10.16 -18.32 14.93
N PRO A 412 11.03 -17.30 15.06
CA PRO A 412 11.03 -16.16 14.14
C PRO A 412 11.45 -16.53 12.71
N ALA A 413 12.46 -17.42 12.59
CA ALA A 413 12.95 -17.90 11.30
C ALA A 413 11.89 -18.75 10.58
N ALA A 414 11.19 -19.62 11.32
CA ALA A 414 10.12 -20.45 10.80
C ALA A 414 8.94 -19.61 10.26
N MET A 415 8.52 -18.58 10.99
CA MET A 415 7.43 -17.69 10.57
C MET A 415 7.77 -16.90 9.30
N THR A 416 9.03 -16.50 9.13
CA THR A 416 9.49 -15.72 7.97
C THR A 416 9.71 -16.59 6.73
N ALA A 417 10.06 -17.87 6.89
CA ALA A 417 10.27 -18.81 5.79
C ALA A 417 9.07 -18.91 4.83
N GLY A 418 7.85 -19.04 5.37
CA GLY A 418 6.62 -19.09 4.57
C GLY A 418 6.40 -17.84 3.70
N ILE A 419 6.74 -16.66 4.22
CA ILE A 419 6.62 -15.37 3.51
C ILE A 419 7.66 -15.29 2.39
N VAL A 420 8.91 -15.67 2.67
CA VAL A 420 10.01 -15.64 1.69
C VAL A 420 9.73 -16.60 0.53
N TYR A 421 9.18 -17.78 0.81
CA TYR A 421 8.79 -18.72 -0.24
C TYR A 421 7.63 -18.21 -1.09
N ALA A 422 6.62 -17.57 -0.47
CA ALA A 422 5.55 -16.91 -1.21
C ALA A 422 6.06 -15.77 -2.09
N GLN A 423 7.00 -14.95 -1.59
CA GLN A 423 7.64 -13.89 -2.37
C GLN A 423 8.39 -14.45 -3.59
N ARG A 424 9.10 -15.58 -3.44
CA ARG A 424 9.77 -16.25 -4.56
C ARG A 424 8.78 -16.77 -5.61
N ARG A 425 7.61 -17.29 -5.18
CA ARG A 425 6.55 -17.73 -6.12
C ARG A 425 5.91 -16.56 -6.86
N LEU A 426 5.59 -15.47 -6.15
CA LEU A 426 5.07 -14.25 -6.76
C LEU A 426 6.05 -13.67 -7.80
N LYS A 427 7.34 -13.65 -7.49
CA LYS A 427 8.38 -13.21 -8.42
C LYS A 427 8.42 -14.04 -9.71
N LYS A 428 8.16 -15.36 -9.64
CA LYS A 428 8.08 -16.23 -10.83
C LYS A 428 6.87 -15.92 -11.72
N ILE A 429 5.78 -15.41 -11.14
CA ILE A 429 4.55 -14.99 -11.85
C ILE A 429 4.70 -13.56 -12.42
N GLY A 430 5.80 -12.87 -12.11
CA GLY A 430 6.04 -11.49 -12.56
C GLY A 430 5.50 -10.42 -11.60
N ILE A 431 5.16 -10.79 -10.35
CA ILE A 431 4.76 -9.85 -9.29
C ILE A 431 5.94 -9.67 -8.33
N PHE A 432 6.52 -8.47 -8.33
CA PHE A 432 7.60 -8.08 -7.44
C PHE A 432 7.04 -7.49 -6.15
N CYS A 433 7.69 -7.81 -5.03
CA CYS A 433 7.26 -7.34 -3.71
C CYS A 433 8.45 -6.69 -2.99
N ILE A 434 8.26 -5.44 -2.58
CA ILE A 434 9.24 -4.64 -1.83
C ILE A 434 9.13 -4.93 -0.33
N SER A 435 7.91 -5.12 0.17
CA SER A 435 7.61 -5.35 1.60
C SER A 435 6.98 -6.73 1.82
N PRO A 436 7.77 -7.78 2.14
CA PRO A 436 7.27 -9.15 2.23
C PRO A 436 6.18 -9.36 3.28
N GLN A 437 6.20 -8.59 4.38
CA GLN A 437 5.19 -8.69 5.45
C GLN A 437 3.77 -8.38 4.95
N ARG A 438 3.62 -7.54 3.92
CA ARG A 438 2.30 -7.22 3.35
C ARG A 438 1.67 -8.39 2.59
N ILE A 439 2.44 -9.42 2.20
CA ILE A 439 1.92 -10.63 1.54
C ILE A 439 0.86 -11.32 2.42
N ASN A 440 1.14 -11.45 3.72
CA ASN A 440 0.19 -12.05 4.67
C ASN A 440 -1.07 -11.19 4.87
N ILE A 441 -0.94 -9.87 4.77
CA ILE A 441 -2.07 -8.93 4.84
C ILE A 441 -2.97 -9.08 3.61
N CYS A 442 -2.38 -9.32 2.43
CA CYS A 442 -3.12 -9.56 1.19
C CYS A 442 -4.06 -10.77 1.29
N GLY A 443 -3.79 -11.73 2.18
CA GLY A 443 -4.68 -12.87 2.43
C GLY A 443 -6.01 -12.50 3.11
N GLN A 444 -6.10 -11.32 3.74
CA GLN A 444 -7.29 -10.82 4.46
C GLN A 444 -8.11 -9.81 3.65
N LEU A 445 -7.66 -9.42 2.44
CA LEU A 445 -8.35 -8.45 1.61
C LEU A 445 -9.80 -8.88 1.35
N ASN A 446 -10.71 -7.93 1.54
CA ASN A 446 -12.15 -8.09 1.30
C ASN A 446 -12.72 -7.00 0.38
N LEU A 447 -11.92 -5.98 0.07
CA LEU A 447 -12.29 -4.93 -0.86
C LEU A 447 -11.07 -4.53 -1.68
N VAL A 448 -11.25 -4.38 -2.99
CA VAL A 448 -10.21 -3.88 -3.90
C VAL A 448 -10.76 -2.68 -4.67
N CYS A 449 -10.04 -1.57 -4.58
CA CYS A 449 -10.26 -0.38 -5.39
C CYS A 449 -9.47 -0.52 -6.70
N PHE A 450 -10.09 -0.18 -7.83
CA PHE A 450 -9.50 -0.20 -9.16
C PHE A 450 -9.59 1.19 -9.79
N ASP A 451 -8.48 1.68 -10.36
CA ASP A 451 -8.58 2.77 -11.35
C ASP A 451 -9.21 2.24 -12.65
N LYS A 452 -9.83 3.12 -13.42
CA LYS A 452 -10.52 2.77 -14.66
C LYS A 452 -9.58 2.79 -15.85
N THR A 453 -8.99 3.95 -16.14
CA THR A 453 -8.11 4.15 -17.32
C THR A 453 -6.78 3.44 -17.09
N GLY A 454 -6.30 2.70 -18.09
CA GLY A 454 -5.03 1.97 -18.04
C GLY A 454 -4.96 0.78 -17.07
N THR A 455 -5.89 0.71 -16.11
CA THR A 455 -6.07 -0.45 -15.23
C THR A 455 -7.16 -1.41 -15.75
N LEU A 456 -8.44 -1.00 -15.80
CA LEU A 456 -9.57 -1.82 -16.27
C LEU A 456 -9.74 -1.77 -17.80
N THR A 457 -9.48 -0.59 -18.38
CA THR A 457 -9.50 -0.35 -19.83
C THR A 457 -8.08 -0.37 -20.40
N GLU A 458 -7.96 -0.53 -21.71
CA GLU A 458 -6.69 -0.38 -22.43
C GLU A 458 -6.12 1.05 -22.29
N ASP A 459 -4.81 1.19 -22.51
CA ASP A 459 -4.11 2.48 -22.52
C ASP A 459 -4.40 3.23 -23.82
N GLY A 460 -5.37 4.15 -23.79
CA GLY A 460 -5.70 5.01 -24.93
C GLY A 460 -7.20 5.17 -25.17
N LEU A 461 -7.52 6.02 -26.13
CA LEU A 461 -8.88 6.30 -26.60
C LEU A 461 -8.95 5.99 -28.09
N ASP A 462 -9.88 5.13 -28.49
CA ASP A 462 -10.11 4.89 -29.92
C ASP A 462 -11.21 5.83 -30.42
N LEU A 463 -11.00 6.40 -31.61
CA LEU A 463 -12.03 7.19 -32.28
C LEU A 463 -13.12 6.25 -32.78
N TRP A 464 -14.34 6.39 -32.25
CA TRP A 464 -15.51 5.64 -32.72
C TRP A 464 -16.15 6.31 -33.94
N GLY A 465 -16.27 7.64 -33.89
CA GLY A 465 -16.81 8.41 -35.01
C GLY A 465 -16.95 9.91 -34.72
N ILE A 466 -17.39 10.66 -35.72
CA ILE A 466 -17.69 12.09 -35.62
C ILE A 466 -19.18 12.35 -35.87
N GLN A 467 -19.75 13.30 -35.15
CA GLN A 467 -21.14 13.72 -35.26
C GLN A 467 -21.19 15.22 -35.58
N ARG A 468 -21.28 15.59 -36.86
CA ARG A 468 -21.28 16.99 -37.29
C ARG A 468 -22.65 17.63 -37.07
N ALA A 469 -22.67 18.93 -36.75
CA ALA A 469 -23.88 19.73 -36.61
C ALA A 469 -23.92 20.79 -37.73
N GLU A 470 -25.01 20.79 -38.51
CA GLU A 470 -25.27 21.80 -39.55
C GLU A 470 -26.71 22.28 -39.41
N ASN A 471 -26.96 23.59 -39.53
CA ASN A 471 -28.28 24.20 -39.39
C ASN A 471 -29.03 23.80 -38.10
N ALA A 472 -28.32 23.75 -36.96
CA ALA A 472 -28.88 23.33 -35.66
C ALA A 472 -29.46 21.90 -35.62
N HIS A 473 -29.00 21.01 -36.50
CA HIS A 473 -29.33 19.58 -36.46
C HIS A 473 -28.07 18.73 -36.56
N PHE A 474 -28.03 17.59 -35.85
CA PHE A 474 -26.97 16.61 -36.02
C PHE A 474 -27.15 15.81 -37.32
N GLN A 475 -26.06 15.64 -38.07
CA GLN A 475 -25.99 14.71 -39.20
C GLN A 475 -25.87 13.27 -38.71
N MET A 476 -25.89 12.28 -39.61
CA MET A 476 -25.63 10.89 -39.22
C MET A 476 -24.18 10.71 -38.72
N PRO A 477 -23.92 9.79 -37.77
CA PRO A 477 -22.56 9.50 -37.31
C PRO A 477 -21.69 9.01 -38.47
N GLU A 478 -20.49 9.58 -38.63
CA GLU A 478 -19.52 9.21 -39.67
C GLU A 478 -18.31 8.51 -39.03
N GLU A 479 -18.08 7.23 -39.36
CA GLU A 479 -16.93 6.45 -38.86
C GLU A 479 -15.61 6.79 -39.59
N LYS A 480 -15.67 7.26 -40.85
CA LYS A 480 -14.49 7.60 -41.67
C LYS A 480 -14.33 9.11 -41.81
N VAL A 481 -13.35 9.67 -41.09
CA VAL A 481 -13.06 11.12 -41.10
C VAL A 481 -12.37 11.59 -42.40
N CYS A 482 -11.70 10.69 -43.13
CA CYS A 482 -10.88 11.01 -44.31
C CYS A 482 -11.61 10.87 -45.66
N SER A 483 -12.78 11.51 -45.83
CA SER A 483 -13.38 11.65 -47.17
C SER A 483 -12.90 12.95 -47.85
N GLU A 484 -12.71 12.95 -49.17
CA GLU A 484 -12.21 14.12 -49.94
C GLU A 484 -13.02 15.40 -49.72
N SER A 485 -14.32 15.30 -49.41
CA SER A 485 -15.19 16.44 -49.10
C SER A 485 -14.94 17.06 -47.73
N LEU A 486 -14.46 16.29 -46.75
CA LEU A 486 -14.29 16.71 -45.35
C LEU A 486 -12.90 17.29 -45.05
N VAL A 487 -11.88 17.00 -45.85
CA VAL A 487 -10.51 17.46 -45.63
C VAL A 487 -10.41 18.99 -45.57
N LYS A 488 -11.24 19.73 -46.32
CA LYS A 488 -11.29 21.21 -46.29
C LYS A 488 -12.33 21.79 -45.32
N SER A 489 -13.01 20.95 -44.54
CA SER A 489 -14.02 21.42 -43.59
C SER A 489 -13.38 22.11 -42.39
N HIS A 490 -14.07 23.12 -41.84
CA HIS A 490 -13.65 23.74 -40.59
C HIS A 490 -13.59 22.73 -39.42
N PHE A 491 -14.32 21.61 -39.49
CA PHE A 491 -14.36 20.57 -38.46
C PHE A 491 -13.03 19.81 -38.39
N VAL A 492 -12.54 19.35 -39.55
CA VAL A 492 -11.22 18.70 -39.67
C VAL A 492 -10.10 19.70 -39.39
N ALA A 493 -10.24 20.96 -39.83
CA ALA A 493 -9.28 22.02 -39.48
C ALA A 493 -9.20 22.24 -37.96
N CYS A 494 -10.33 22.17 -37.24
CA CYS A 494 -10.36 22.24 -35.78
C CYS A 494 -9.63 21.05 -35.14
N MET A 495 -9.88 19.81 -35.61
CA MET A 495 -9.18 18.61 -35.14
C MET A 495 -7.67 18.69 -35.41
N ALA A 496 -7.28 19.24 -36.55
CA ALA A 496 -5.88 19.39 -36.96
C ALA A 496 -5.13 20.51 -36.21
N THR A 497 -5.82 21.54 -35.71
CA THR A 497 -5.16 22.72 -35.09
C THR A 497 -5.31 22.79 -33.58
N CYS A 498 -6.43 22.32 -33.02
CA CYS A 498 -6.63 22.27 -31.58
C CYS A 498 -5.93 21.05 -30.99
N HIS A 499 -4.61 21.10 -30.86
CA HIS A 499 -3.85 20.08 -30.15
C HIS A 499 -2.64 20.65 -29.41
N SER A 500 -2.11 19.89 -28.46
CA SER A 500 -0.81 20.15 -27.82
C SER A 500 0.30 19.21 -28.29
N LEU A 501 0.11 18.53 -29.43
CA LEU A 501 1.15 17.69 -30.05
C LEU A 501 2.39 18.50 -30.44
N THR A 502 3.54 17.88 -30.26
CA THR A 502 4.87 18.38 -30.64
C THR A 502 5.66 17.26 -31.30
N LYS A 503 6.71 17.60 -32.06
CA LYS A 503 7.56 16.63 -32.73
C LYS A 503 8.89 16.50 -31.98
N ILE A 504 9.11 15.35 -31.34
CA ILE A 504 10.33 15.04 -30.60
C ILE A 504 11.11 13.99 -31.40
N GLU A 505 12.35 14.28 -31.78
CA GLU A 505 13.20 13.39 -32.60
C GLU A 505 12.52 12.88 -33.91
N GLY A 506 11.59 13.68 -34.45
CA GLY A 506 10.84 13.32 -35.65
C GLY A 506 9.53 12.55 -35.41
N LEU A 507 9.28 12.07 -34.19
CA LEU A 507 8.05 11.38 -33.78
C LEU A 507 7.04 12.38 -33.17
N LEU A 508 5.75 12.18 -33.47
CA LEU A 508 4.66 12.93 -32.85
C LEU A 508 4.49 12.48 -31.40
N SER A 509 4.49 13.44 -30.47
CA SER A 509 4.33 13.19 -29.04
C SER A 509 3.40 14.24 -28.41
N GLY A 510 2.55 13.80 -27.49
CA GLY A 510 1.61 14.64 -26.74
C GLY A 510 0.45 13.81 -26.19
N ASP A 511 -0.66 14.46 -25.85
CA ASP A 511 -1.83 13.81 -25.24
C ASP A 511 -2.35 12.67 -26.15
N PRO A 512 -2.60 11.45 -25.63
CA PRO A 512 -3.08 10.31 -26.43
C PRO A 512 -4.36 10.60 -27.19
N LEU A 513 -5.25 11.43 -26.62
CA LEU A 513 -6.49 11.87 -27.26
C LEU A 513 -6.20 12.70 -28.50
N ASP A 514 -5.26 13.63 -28.38
CA ASP A 514 -4.84 14.51 -29.47
C ASP A 514 -4.12 13.71 -30.54
N LEU A 515 -3.29 12.75 -30.12
CA LEU A 515 -2.54 11.87 -30.99
C LEU A 515 -3.49 10.99 -31.82
N LYS A 516 -4.51 10.38 -31.19
CA LYS A 516 -5.52 9.58 -31.88
C LYS A 516 -6.41 10.41 -32.80
N MET A 517 -6.74 11.63 -32.39
CA MET A 517 -7.46 12.59 -33.23
C MET A 517 -6.64 12.95 -34.49
N PHE A 518 -5.34 13.19 -34.33
CA PHE A 518 -4.43 13.56 -35.41
C PHE A 518 -4.08 12.39 -36.34
N GLU A 519 -3.89 11.19 -35.78
CA GLU A 519 -3.74 9.93 -36.53
C GLU A 519 -4.98 9.64 -37.38
N ALA A 520 -6.18 9.85 -36.83
CA ALA A 520 -7.44 9.58 -37.52
C ALA A 520 -7.67 10.49 -38.75
N ILE A 521 -7.17 11.72 -38.74
CA ILE A 521 -7.25 12.64 -39.89
C ILE A 521 -6.11 12.44 -40.89
N GLY A 522 -4.97 11.85 -40.48
CA GLY A 522 -3.81 11.60 -41.35
C GLY A 522 -3.06 12.87 -41.80
N TRP A 523 -3.19 13.98 -41.08
CA TRP A 523 -2.49 15.23 -41.38
C TRP A 523 -1.02 15.17 -40.94
N ILE A 524 -0.22 16.11 -41.44
CA ILE A 524 1.22 16.20 -41.15
C ILE A 524 1.47 17.49 -40.36
N LEU A 525 2.14 17.35 -39.21
CA LEU A 525 2.60 18.46 -38.36
C LEU A 525 4.04 18.84 -38.73
N GLU A 526 4.26 20.09 -39.10
CA GLU A 526 5.58 20.70 -39.27
C GLU A 526 5.82 21.77 -38.21
N GLU A 527 6.87 21.55 -37.41
CA GLU A 527 7.41 22.55 -36.50
C GLU A 527 8.69 23.13 -37.12
N ALA A 528 8.97 24.41 -36.82
CA ALA A 528 10.18 25.07 -37.31
C ALA A 528 11.43 24.39 -36.77
N THR A 529 12.41 24.18 -37.65
CA THR A 529 13.68 23.53 -37.29
C THR A 529 14.57 24.50 -36.50
N GLU A 530 15.53 23.98 -35.72
CA GLU A 530 16.44 24.76 -34.86
C GLU A 530 17.20 25.85 -35.64
N GLU A 531 17.59 25.55 -36.88
CA GLU A 531 18.29 26.47 -37.79
C GLU A 531 17.39 27.59 -38.33
N GLU A 532 16.12 27.30 -38.60
CA GLU A 532 15.15 28.24 -39.20
C GLU A 532 14.66 29.27 -38.19
N THR A 533 14.59 28.87 -36.92
CA THR A 533 14.15 29.71 -35.79
C THR A 533 15.21 30.76 -35.42
N ALA A 534 16.50 30.46 -35.64
CA ALA A 534 17.61 31.37 -35.40
C ALA A 534 17.77 32.46 -36.49
N LEU A 535 17.33 32.17 -37.72
CA LEU A 535 17.52 33.03 -38.89
C LEU A 535 16.44 34.11 -39.08
N HIS A 536 15.23 33.90 -38.54
CA HIS A 536 14.09 34.79 -38.79
C HIS A 536 13.60 35.48 -37.52
N ASN A 537 13.68 36.83 -37.49
CA ASN A 537 13.08 37.69 -36.46
C ASN A 537 11.53 37.60 -36.38
N ARG A 538 10.89 36.77 -37.21
CA ARG A 538 9.45 36.52 -37.22
C ARG A 538 9.21 35.06 -36.89
N ILE A 539 8.42 34.84 -35.85
CA ILE A 539 7.91 33.54 -35.41
C ILE A 539 7.36 32.78 -36.61
N MET A 540 8.00 31.66 -36.95
CA MET A 540 7.43 30.70 -37.88
C MET A 540 6.42 29.86 -37.08
N PRO A 541 5.11 30.03 -37.32
CA PRO A 541 4.09 29.29 -36.58
C PRO A 541 4.19 27.80 -36.91
N THR A 542 3.83 26.93 -35.97
CA THR A 542 3.63 25.51 -36.25
C THR A 542 2.59 25.37 -37.36
N VAL A 543 2.93 24.65 -38.44
CA VAL A 543 2.08 24.50 -39.62
C VAL A 543 1.54 23.07 -39.67
N VAL A 544 0.25 22.93 -39.93
CA VAL A 544 -0.39 21.64 -40.21
C VAL A 544 -0.88 21.60 -41.65
N ARG A 545 -0.68 20.47 -42.32
CA ARG A 545 -1.07 20.29 -43.71
C ARG A 545 -1.67 18.91 -44.00
N PRO A 546 -2.60 18.80 -44.95
CA PRO A 546 -3.16 17.52 -45.38
C PRO A 546 -2.13 16.71 -46.18
N PRO A 547 -2.27 15.38 -46.25
CA PRO A 547 -1.37 14.53 -47.02
C PRO A 547 -1.53 14.77 -48.53
N LYS A 548 -0.41 14.77 -49.26
CA LYS A 548 -0.32 15.15 -50.70
C LYS A 548 -1.17 14.29 -51.66
N GLN A 549 -1.63 13.11 -51.22
CA GLN A 549 -2.39 12.15 -52.04
C GLN A 549 -3.91 12.43 -52.11
N LEU A 550 -4.44 13.38 -51.32
CA LEU A 550 -5.89 13.67 -51.22
C LEU A 550 -6.29 15.04 -51.80
N LEU A 551 -5.38 15.73 -52.52
CA LEU A 551 -5.67 17.02 -53.15
C LEU A 551 -5.99 16.82 -54.64
N PRO A 552 -7.07 17.41 -55.18
CA PRO A 552 -7.39 17.31 -56.60
C PRO A 552 -6.28 17.95 -57.45
N GLU A 553 -5.83 17.25 -58.50
CA GLU A 553 -4.88 17.80 -59.47
C GLU A 553 -5.45 19.08 -60.12
N PRO A 554 -4.68 20.17 -60.22
CA PRO A 554 -5.15 21.38 -60.87
C PRO A 554 -5.33 21.13 -62.37
N LYS A 555 -6.54 21.40 -62.90
CA LYS A 555 -6.78 21.44 -64.35
C LYS A 555 -5.95 22.58 -64.97
N PRO A 556 -5.16 22.33 -66.02
CA PRO A 556 -4.40 23.40 -66.67
C PRO A 556 -5.36 24.32 -67.44
N ALA A 557 -5.49 25.57 -66.98
CA ALA A 557 -6.16 26.61 -67.74
C ALA A 557 -5.18 27.18 -68.78
N ALA A 558 -5.57 27.08 -70.05
CA ALA A 558 -4.81 27.63 -71.16
C ALA A 558 -4.98 29.15 -71.25
N SER A 559 -3.92 29.91 -70.93
CA SER A 559 -3.53 31.14 -71.64
C SER A 559 -2.29 31.77 -71.01
N GLN A 560 -1.27 32.01 -71.83
CA GLN A 560 0.05 32.54 -71.51
C GLN A 560 0.01 33.99 -71.00
N SER A 561 0.68 34.29 -69.87
CA SER A 561 1.59 35.43 -69.72
C SER A 561 2.27 35.48 -68.34
N MET A 562 3.61 35.54 -68.37
CA MET A 562 4.57 35.98 -67.36
C MET A 562 4.77 35.17 -66.05
N GLU A 563 6.01 34.69 -65.93
CA GLU A 563 6.68 34.11 -64.76
C GLU A 563 6.70 35.08 -63.56
N LEU A 564 5.80 34.86 -62.59
CA LEU A 564 5.94 35.07 -61.15
C LEU A 564 4.57 34.69 -60.55
N PHE A 565 4.51 33.80 -59.56
CA PHE A 565 3.30 33.15 -58.98
C PHE A 565 2.94 31.75 -59.53
N GLU A 566 3.89 30.81 -59.51
CA GLU A 566 3.56 29.38 -59.36
C GLU A 566 3.56 29.00 -57.88
N LEU A 567 2.52 29.42 -57.14
CA LEU A 567 2.14 28.85 -55.84
C LEU A 567 0.73 28.28 -56.01
N SER A 568 0.65 27.10 -56.64
CA SER A 568 -0.56 26.28 -56.63
C SER A 568 -0.87 25.88 -55.18
N ALA A 569 -1.77 26.65 -54.57
CA ALA A 569 -2.46 26.50 -53.30
C ALA A 569 -2.28 25.15 -52.55
N ASN A 570 -1.20 24.99 -51.79
CA ASN A 570 -1.18 24.02 -50.70
C ASN A 570 -2.08 24.56 -49.57
N TYR A 571 -3.10 23.79 -49.18
CA TYR A 571 -3.98 24.14 -48.06
C TYR A 571 -3.23 23.91 -46.74
N GLU A 572 -2.55 24.94 -46.25
CA GLU A 572 -1.71 24.88 -45.05
C GLU A 572 -2.25 25.84 -43.97
N ILE A 573 -2.30 25.37 -42.73
CA ILE A 573 -2.84 26.14 -41.60
C ILE A 573 -1.72 26.39 -40.59
N GLY A 574 -1.42 27.66 -40.33
CA GLY A 574 -0.48 28.08 -39.30
C GLY A 574 -1.17 28.33 -37.95
N ILE A 575 -0.65 27.74 -36.88
CA ILE A 575 -1.11 27.96 -35.51
C ILE A 575 -0.47 29.23 -34.95
N VAL A 576 -1.27 30.24 -34.64
CA VAL A 576 -0.81 31.57 -34.22
C VAL A 576 -0.64 31.66 -32.69
N ARG A 577 -1.63 31.17 -31.94
CA ARG A 577 -1.61 31.17 -30.47
C ARG A 577 -2.44 30.01 -29.95
N GLN A 578 -1.91 29.30 -28.96
CA GLN A 578 -2.62 28.21 -28.28
C GLN A 578 -2.96 28.61 -26.85
N PHE A 579 -4.21 28.39 -26.47
CA PHE A 579 -4.68 28.36 -25.09
C PHE A 579 -4.86 26.88 -24.71
N PRO A 580 -3.87 26.27 -24.04
CA PRO A 580 -3.92 24.85 -23.80
C PRO A 580 -5.02 24.49 -22.82
N PHE A 581 -5.27 23.19 -22.75
CA PHE A 581 -6.29 22.61 -21.91
C PHE A 581 -6.05 22.98 -20.45
N SER A 582 -7.09 23.45 -19.78
CA SER A 582 -7.10 23.68 -18.33
C SER A 582 -8.14 22.77 -17.69
N SER A 583 -7.75 21.96 -16.71
CA SER A 583 -8.68 21.06 -16.01
C SER A 583 -9.78 21.80 -15.25
N ALA A 584 -9.50 23.03 -14.80
CA ALA A 584 -10.49 23.89 -14.15
C ALA A 584 -11.53 24.42 -15.15
N LEU A 585 -11.10 24.80 -16.36
CA LEU A 585 -11.97 25.35 -17.42
C LEU A 585 -12.55 24.27 -18.36
N GLN A 586 -11.99 23.06 -18.34
CA GLN A 586 -12.38 21.88 -19.13
C GLN A 586 -12.39 22.08 -20.65
N ARG A 587 -11.54 22.97 -21.17
CA ARG A 587 -11.46 23.30 -22.61
C ARG A 587 -10.08 23.79 -23.05
N MET A 588 -9.81 23.69 -24.35
CA MET A 588 -8.68 24.23 -25.09
C MET A 588 -9.19 25.12 -26.23
N SER A 589 -8.47 26.18 -26.56
CA SER A 589 -8.73 27.00 -27.73
C SER A 589 -7.44 27.34 -28.48
N VAL A 590 -7.53 27.49 -29.80
CA VAL A 590 -6.39 27.82 -30.66
C VAL A 590 -6.82 28.87 -31.68
N VAL A 591 -5.98 29.88 -31.87
CA VAL A 591 -6.11 30.84 -32.96
C VAL A 591 -5.20 30.38 -34.10
N ALA A 592 -5.79 30.16 -35.25
CA ALA A 592 -5.12 29.65 -36.44
C ALA A 592 -5.40 30.53 -37.66
N ARG A 593 -4.54 30.43 -38.66
CA ARG A 593 -4.62 31.21 -39.89
C ARG A 593 -4.21 30.35 -41.08
N ILE A 594 -5.05 30.30 -42.11
CA ILE A 594 -4.69 29.67 -43.38
C ILE A 594 -3.59 30.51 -44.04
N LEU A 595 -2.49 29.86 -44.47
CA LEU A 595 -1.37 30.55 -45.12
C LEU A 595 -1.85 31.18 -46.43
N GLY A 596 -1.66 32.50 -46.56
CA GLY A 596 -2.15 33.30 -47.69
C GLY A 596 -3.45 34.08 -47.43
N ASP A 597 -4.28 33.69 -46.46
CA ASP A 597 -5.48 34.46 -46.08
C ASP A 597 -5.11 35.59 -45.09
N LYS A 598 -5.83 36.71 -45.07
CA LYS A 598 -5.69 37.79 -44.08
C LYS A 598 -6.54 37.55 -42.81
N LYS A 599 -7.53 36.66 -42.87
CA LYS A 599 -8.44 36.36 -41.75
C LYS A 599 -7.84 35.30 -40.82
N MET A 600 -8.24 35.35 -39.54
CA MET A 600 -7.86 34.35 -38.55
C MET A 600 -9.12 33.69 -37.99
N ASP A 601 -9.02 32.40 -37.70
CA ASP A 601 -10.09 31.61 -37.12
C ASP A 601 -9.70 31.19 -35.70
N ALA A 602 -10.65 31.25 -34.77
CA ALA A 602 -10.55 30.67 -33.45
C ALA A 602 -11.25 29.31 -33.45
N TYR A 603 -10.54 28.28 -33.03
CA TYR A 603 -11.04 26.93 -32.86
C TYR A 603 -11.04 26.56 -31.38
N MET A 604 -12.01 25.77 -30.93
CA MET A 604 -12.14 25.33 -29.55
C MET A 604 -12.54 23.85 -29.51
N LYS A 605 -11.96 23.13 -28.54
CA LYS A 605 -12.40 21.79 -28.15
C LYS A 605 -12.53 21.68 -26.64
N GLY A 606 -13.50 20.92 -26.15
CA GLY A 606 -13.67 20.75 -24.70
C GLY A 606 -14.87 19.89 -24.31
N ALA A 607 -15.18 19.93 -23.02
CA ALA A 607 -16.37 19.28 -22.48
C ALA A 607 -17.64 19.81 -23.19
N PRO A 608 -18.56 18.93 -23.65
CA PRO A 608 -19.70 19.33 -24.46
C PRO A 608 -20.57 20.44 -23.82
N GLU A 609 -20.91 20.28 -22.54
CA GLU A 609 -21.66 21.25 -21.72
C GLU A 609 -21.00 22.64 -21.72
N VAL A 610 -19.67 22.69 -21.53
CA VAL A 610 -18.91 23.93 -21.42
C VAL A 610 -18.80 24.60 -22.78
N VAL A 611 -18.50 23.84 -23.84
CA VAL A 611 -18.42 24.38 -25.20
C VAL A 611 -19.79 24.90 -25.65
N ALA A 612 -20.86 24.14 -25.41
CA ALA A 612 -22.23 24.55 -25.74
C ALA A 612 -22.61 25.86 -25.02
N SER A 613 -22.22 26.04 -23.75
CA SER A 613 -22.48 27.27 -22.99
C SER A 613 -21.78 28.52 -23.54
N LEU A 614 -20.71 28.34 -24.32
CA LEU A 614 -19.93 29.42 -24.94
C LEU A 614 -20.32 29.65 -26.42
N CYS A 615 -21.12 28.75 -26.99
CA CYS A 615 -21.63 28.85 -28.34
C CYS A 615 -22.91 29.68 -28.44
N LYS A 616 -23.20 30.20 -29.63
CA LYS A 616 -24.49 30.83 -29.91
C LYS A 616 -25.60 29.79 -29.85
N SER A 617 -26.68 30.08 -29.11
CA SER A 617 -27.81 29.18 -28.93
C SER A 617 -28.49 28.76 -30.24
N GLU A 618 -28.40 29.58 -31.30
CA GLU A 618 -28.92 29.27 -32.64
C GLU A 618 -28.14 28.16 -33.38
N THR A 619 -26.91 27.87 -32.96
CA THR A 619 -26.05 26.85 -33.61
C THR A 619 -26.09 25.51 -32.87
N VAL A 620 -26.54 25.49 -31.62
CA VAL A 620 -26.61 24.29 -30.79
C VAL A 620 -27.90 23.52 -31.13
N PRO A 621 -27.82 22.23 -31.52
CA PRO A 621 -29.01 21.45 -31.84
C PRO A 621 -29.98 21.31 -30.66
N SER A 622 -31.28 21.31 -30.93
CA SER A 622 -32.31 21.17 -29.88
C SER A 622 -32.29 19.80 -29.19
N ASP A 623 -31.75 18.78 -29.85
CA ASP A 623 -31.58 17.42 -29.34
C ASP A 623 -30.20 17.17 -28.69
N PHE A 624 -29.38 18.23 -28.50
CA PHE A 624 -28.04 18.17 -27.92
C PHE A 624 -27.95 17.38 -26.62
N GLU A 625 -28.76 17.73 -25.63
CA GLU A 625 -28.72 17.08 -24.31
C GLU A 625 -29.03 15.58 -24.41
N LYS A 626 -30.04 15.23 -25.22
CA LYS A 626 -30.47 13.84 -25.42
C LYS A 626 -29.41 13.01 -26.12
N VAL A 627 -28.81 13.51 -27.21
CA VAL A 627 -27.75 12.81 -27.95
C VAL A 627 -26.50 12.64 -27.08
N LEU A 628 -26.13 13.68 -26.32
CA LEU A 628 -25.03 13.62 -25.37
C LEU A 628 -25.29 12.57 -24.28
N GLU A 629 -26.51 12.54 -23.73
CA GLU A 629 -26.92 11.56 -22.73
C GLU A 629 -26.89 10.13 -23.30
N ASP A 630 -27.36 9.91 -24.52
CA ASP A 630 -27.37 8.60 -25.18
C ASP A 630 -25.94 8.07 -25.41
N TYR A 631 -25.01 8.91 -25.88
CA TYR A 631 -23.60 8.51 -26.05
C TYR A 631 -22.90 8.26 -24.71
N THR A 632 -23.16 9.10 -23.71
CA THR A 632 -22.53 8.96 -22.39
C THR A 632 -23.09 7.77 -21.61
N LYS A 633 -24.38 7.43 -21.77
CA LYS A 633 -25.00 6.19 -21.26
C LYS A 633 -24.42 4.93 -21.87
N GLN A 634 -24.00 5.00 -23.13
CA GLN A 634 -23.30 3.91 -23.82
C GLN A 634 -21.80 3.82 -23.45
N GLY A 635 -21.31 4.69 -22.56
CA GLY A 635 -19.92 4.65 -22.10
C GLY A 635 -18.91 5.32 -23.04
N PHE A 636 -19.38 6.06 -24.05
CA PHE A 636 -18.49 6.83 -24.91
C PHE A 636 -18.00 8.10 -24.21
N ARG A 637 -16.77 8.49 -24.53
CA ARG A 637 -16.20 9.80 -24.19
C ARG A 637 -16.48 10.76 -25.33
N VAL A 638 -17.23 11.82 -25.02
CA VAL A 638 -17.69 12.80 -26.01
C VAL A 638 -16.97 14.13 -25.83
N ILE A 639 -16.52 14.74 -26.93
CA ILE A 639 -15.88 16.06 -26.96
C ILE A 639 -16.58 16.94 -27.96
N ALA A 640 -16.90 18.17 -27.60
CA ALA A 640 -17.48 19.13 -28.52
C ALA A 640 -16.42 20.01 -29.17
N LEU A 641 -16.69 20.41 -30.42
CA LEU A 641 -15.91 21.38 -31.18
C LEU A 641 -16.73 22.65 -31.46
N ALA A 642 -16.04 23.78 -31.44
CA ALA A 642 -16.62 25.07 -31.83
C ALA A 642 -15.61 25.90 -32.63
N HIS A 643 -16.14 26.79 -33.49
CA HIS A 643 -15.36 27.65 -34.37
C HIS A 643 -15.89 29.08 -34.32
N ARG A 644 -15.02 30.07 -34.49
CA ARG A 644 -15.41 31.47 -34.69
C ARG A 644 -14.45 32.17 -35.63
N LYS A 645 -15.00 32.94 -36.57
CA LYS A 645 -14.21 33.83 -37.43
C LYS A 645 -13.89 35.12 -36.69
N LEU A 646 -12.61 35.47 -36.59
CA LEU A 646 -12.16 36.71 -35.93
C LEU A 646 -12.18 37.89 -36.92
N GLU A 647 -12.34 39.10 -36.38
CA GLU A 647 -12.37 40.31 -37.20
C GLU A 647 -11.04 40.57 -37.93
N SER A 648 -11.11 41.05 -39.18
CA SER A 648 -9.95 41.29 -40.05
C SER A 648 -8.98 42.38 -39.56
N LYS A 649 -9.34 43.15 -38.52
CA LYS A 649 -8.53 44.23 -37.93
C LYS A 649 -7.54 43.73 -36.85
N LEU A 650 -7.59 42.46 -36.46
CA LEU A 650 -6.72 41.89 -35.44
C LEU A 650 -5.34 41.56 -36.02
N THR A 651 -4.33 42.35 -35.62
CA THR A 651 -2.92 42.07 -35.91
C THR A 651 -2.35 41.00 -34.99
N TRP A 652 -1.32 40.30 -35.48
CA TRP A 652 -0.61 39.24 -34.76
C TRP A 652 -0.19 39.65 -33.32
N HIS A 653 0.39 40.85 -33.16
CA HIS A 653 0.82 41.36 -31.84
C HIS A 653 -0.34 41.57 -30.86
N LYS A 654 -1.53 41.99 -31.34
CA LYS A 654 -2.70 42.15 -30.46
C LYS A 654 -3.20 40.80 -29.98
N ILE A 655 -3.15 39.78 -30.82
CA ILE A 655 -3.63 38.43 -30.48
C ILE A 655 -2.80 37.79 -29.36
N GLN A 656 -1.50 38.11 -29.23
CA GLN A 656 -0.67 37.61 -28.14
C GLN A 656 -1.04 38.17 -26.75
N ASN A 657 -1.69 39.35 -26.71
CA ASN A 657 -2.01 40.03 -25.45
C ASN A 657 -3.51 39.99 -25.09
N ILE A 658 -4.37 39.49 -25.97
CA ILE A 658 -5.81 39.38 -25.70
C ILE A 658 -6.08 38.32 -24.63
N ASN A 659 -7.03 38.61 -23.75
CA ASN A 659 -7.46 37.66 -22.73
C ASN A 659 -8.26 36.50 -23.35
N ARG A 660 -8.15 35.32 -22.73
CA ARG A 660 -8.77 34.07 -23.19
C ARG A 660 -10.28 34.21 -23.38
N ASP A 661 -10.98 34.83 -22.42
CA ASP A 661 -12.45 34.95 -22.43
C ASP A 661 -12.98 35.76 -23.63
N ALA A 662 -12.19 36.74 -24.12
CA ALA A 662 -12.60 37.54 -25.26
C ALA A 662 -12.64 36.73 -26.57
N ILE A 663 -11.74 35.74 -26.71
CA ILE A 663 -11.66 34.86 -27.88
C ILE A 663 -12.73 33.77 -27.79
N GLU A 664 -12.98 33.25 -26.59
CA GLU A 664 -13.87 32.12 -26.34
C GLU A 664 -15.37 32.46 -26.29
N SER A 665 -15.75 33.73 -26.53
CA SER A 665 -17.15 34.18 -26.55
C SER A 665 -17.83 33.97 -27.91
N ASN A 666 -19.15 33.78 -27.94
CA ASN A 666 -19.99 33.77 -29.16
C ASN A 666 -19.49 32.84 -30.28
N MET A 667 -19.09 31.62 -29.93
CA MET A 667 -18.60 30.63 -30.88
C MET A 667 -19.75 29.96 -31.66
N ASP A 668 -19.49 29.41 -32.84
CA ASP A 668 -20.43 28.59 -33.59
C ASP A 668 -20.18 27.10 -33.27
N PHE A 669 -21.21 26.39 -32.82
CA PHE A 669 -21.12 24.96 -32.50
C PHE A 669 -20.96 24.13 -33.78
N MET A 670 -20.00 23.19 -33.78
CA MET A 670 -19.68 22.41 -34.98
C MET A 670 -20.12 20.95 -34.92
N GLY A 671 -20.18 20.36 -33.73
CA GLY A 671 -20.48 18.94 -33.54
C GLY A 671 -19.67 18.28 -32.43
N LEU A 672 -19.74 16.95 -32.39
CA LEU A 672 -19.16 16.09 -31.36
C LEU A 672 -18.16 15.09 -31.96
N ILE A 673 -17.11 14.78 -31.21
CA ILE A 673 -16.20 13.67 -31.43
C ILE A 673 -16.52 12.59 -30.40
N VAL A 674 -16.77 11.38 -30.86
CA VAL A 674 -17.13 10.23 -30.02
C VAL A 674 -15.94 9.27 -29.97
N MET A 675 -15.45 9.02 -28.76
CA MET A 675 -14.34 8.10 -28.49
C MET A 675 -14.77 6.99 -27.55
N GLN A 676 -14.14 5.82 -27.66
CA GLN A 676 -14.41 4.67 -26.82
C GLN A 676 -13.19 4.30 -25.97
N ASN A 677 -13.43 4.01 -24.69
CA ASN A 677 -12.45 3.34 -23.83
C ASN A 677 -12.72 1.85 -23.85
N LYS A 678 -11.89 1.09 -24.55
CA LYS A 678 -12.07 -0.35 -24.68
C LYS A 678 -11.64 -1.08 -23.40
N LEU A 679 -12.48 -2.00 -22.92
CA LEU A 679 -12.15 -2.86 -21.79
C LEU A 679 -11.05 -3.86 -22.16
N LYS A 680 -10.13 -4.14 -21.23
CA LYS A 680 -9.19 -5.25 -21.40
C LYS A 680 -9.96 -6.58 -21.39
N GLN A 681 -9.57 -7.50 -22.26
CA GLN A 681 -10.26 -8.79 -22.43
C GLN A 681 -10.33 -9.62 -21.13
N GLU A 682 -9.32 -9.50 -20.26
CA GLU A 682 -9.24 -10.25 -19.00
C GLU A 682 -10.09 -9.64 -17.87
N THR A 683 -10.51 -8.39 -17.99
CA THR A 683 -11.14 -7.63 -16.91
C THR A 683 -12.44 -8.28 -16.39
N PRO A 684 -13.42 -8.63 -17.25
CA PRO A 684 -14.69 -9.20 -16.78
C PRO A 684 -14.53 -10.54 -16.04
N ALA A 685 -13.65 -11.41 -16.53
CA ALA A 685 -13.41 -12.72 -15.93
C ALA A 685 -12.76 -12.60 -14.53
N VAL A 686 -11.83 -11.67 -14.36
CA VAL A 686 -11.17 -11.43 -13.06
C VAL A 686 -12.15 -10.83 -12.05
N LEU A 687 -13.01 -9.90 -12.46
CA LEU A 687 -14.02 -9.34 -11.56
C LEU A 687 -15.08 -10.36 -11.16
N GLU A 688 -15.42 -11.30 -12.05
CA GLU A 688 -16.29 -12.43 -11.72
C GLU A 688 -15.65 -13.34 -10.65
N ASP A 689 -14.36 -13.65 -10.77
CA ASP A 689 -13.60 -14.42 -9.78
C ASP A 689 -13.58 -13.73 -8.40
N LEU A 690 -13.39 -12.42 -8.36
CA LEU A 690 -13.42 -11.64 -7.11
C LEU A 690 -14.81 -11.64 -6.48
N ARG A 691 -15.87 -11.52 -7.29
CA ARG A 691 -17.26 -11.58 -6.83
C ARG A 691 -17.61 -12.96 -6.27
N LYS A 692 -17.24 -14.05 -6.97
CA LYS A 692 -17.39 -15.43 -6.47
C LYS A 692 -16.66 -15.64 -5.14
N ALA A 693 -15.56 -14.94 -4.92
CA ALA A 693 -14.80 -14.96 -3.68
C ALA A 693 -15.31 -14.01 -2.58
N ASN A 694 -16.46 -13.35 -2.78
CA ASN A 694 -17.04 -12.35 -1.87
C ASN A 694 -16.06 -11.20 -1.55
N ILE A 695 -15.30 -10.76 -2.57
CA ILE A 695 -14.41 -9.60 -2.51
C ILE A 695 -15.08 -8.47 -3.27
N ARG A 696 -15.34 -7.36 -2.57
CA ARG A 696 -15.99 -6.19 -3.16
C ARG A 696 -15.03 -5.45 -4.09
N ALA A 697 -15.45 -5.19 -5.32
CA ALA A 697 -14.74 -4.32 -6.24
C ALA A 697 -15.34 -2.91 -6.21
N VAL A 698 -14.49 -1.89 -6.16
CA VAL A 698 -14.88 -0.47 -6.18
C VAL A 698 -14.09 0.23 -7.28
N MET A 699 -14.76 0.98 -8.14
CA MET A 699 -14.11 1.80 -9.16
C MET A 699 -13.83 3.20 -8.60
N VAL A 700 -12.60 3.67 -8.75
CA VAL A 700 -12.17 5.00 -8.31
C VAL A 700 -11.45 5.69 -9.48
N THR A 701 -12.10 6.63 -10.13
CA THR A 701 -11.60 7.22 -11.39
C THR A 701 -11.74 8.74 -11.47
N GLY A 702 -10.93 9.36 -12.31
CA GLY A 702 -11.05 10.78 -12.69
C GLY A 702 -12.09 11.05 -13.79
N ASP A 703 -12.65 10.02 -14.41
CA ASP A 703 -13.59 10.14 -15.53
C ASP A 703 -15.00 10.61 -15.11
N ASN A 704 -15.85 10.90 -16.10
CA ASN A 704 -17.24 11.27 -15.88
C ASN A 704 -18.03 10.10 -15.25
N MET A 705 -19.00 10.44 -14.40
CA MET A 705 -19.79 9.49 -13.62
C MET A 705 -20.61 8.54 -14.49
N LEU A 706 -21.32 9.04 -15.51
CA LEU A 706 -22.13 8.19 -16.39
C LEU A 706 -21.28 7.18 -17.16
N THR A 707 -20.13 7.62 -17.69
CA THR A 707 -19.16 6.74 -18.34
C THR A 707 -18.61 5.69 -17.37
N ALA A 708 -18.28 6.09 -16.14
CA ALA A 708 -17.81 5.16 -15.12
C ALA A 708 -18.88 4.12 -14.72
N ILE A 709 -20.15 4.52 -14.65
CA ILE A 709 -21.29 3.61 -14.40
C ILE A 709 -21.46 2.62 -15.57
N SER A 710 -21.37 3.09 -16.82
CA SER A 710 -21.42 2.20 -18.00
C SER A 710 -20.29 1.18 -17.96
N VAL A 711 -19.04 1.63 -17.77
CA VAL A 711 -17.88 0.74 -17.68
C VAL A 711 -18.02 -0.23 -16.52
N ALA A 712 -18.57 0.19 -15.38
CA ALA A 712 -18.83 -0.68 -14.22
C ALA A 712 -19.87 -1.77 -14.53
N ARG A 713 -20.85 -1.50 -15.39
CA ARG A 713 -21.81 -2.50 -15.90
C ARG A 713 -21.16 -3.45 -16.90
N ASP A 714 -20.44 -2.90 -17.87
CA ASP A 714 -19.79 -3.67 -18.93
C ASP A 714 -18.75 -4.66 -18.38
N CYS A 715 -18.04 -4.27 -17.31
CA CYS A 715 -17.08 -5.16 -16.65
C CYS A 715 -17.69 -6.09 -15.58
N GLY A 716 -19.00 -6.01 -15.33
CA GLY A 716 -19.70 -6.86 -14.36
C GLY A 716 -19.48 -6.50 -12.89
N MET A 717 -18.97 -5.30 -12.61
CA MET A 717 -18.84 -4.76 -11.24
C MET A 717 -20.21 -4.38 -10.66
N ILE A 718 -21.13 -3.92 -11.51
CA ILE A 718 -22.56 -3.70 -11.21
C ILE A 718 -23.34 -4.62 -12.14
N LEU A 719 -24.25 -5.44 -11.62
CA LEU A 719 -25.08 -6.29 -12.49
C LEU A 719 -26.16 -5.45 -13.18
N PRO A 720 -26.62 -5.82 -14.40
CA PRO A 720 -27.65 -5.08 -15.11
C PRO A 720 -28.98 -4.91 -14.35
N GLN A 721 -29.24 -5.80 -13.39
CA GLN A 721 -30.44 -5.79 -12.53
C GLN A 721 -30.31 -4.92 -11.27
N ASP A 722 -29.08 -4.50 -10.91
CA ASP A 722 -28.81 -3.75 -9.69
C ASP A 722 -29.03 -2.25 -9.92
N LYS A 723 -29.65 -1.58 -8.94
CA LYS A 723 -30.01 -0.15 -9.07
C LYS A 723 -28.83 0.74 -8.70
N VAL A 724 -28.58 1.79 -9.48
CA VAL A 724 -27.53 2.78 -9.17
C VAL A 724 -28.16 4.08 -8.69
N ILE A 725 -27.77 4.50 -7.48
CA ILE A 725 -28.20 5.75 -6.84
C ILE A 725 -27.03 6.73 -6.86
N ILE A 726 -27.22 7.86 -7.52
CA ILE A 726 -26.28 8.97 -7.58
C ILE A 726 -26.51 9.87 -6.37
N ALA A 727 -25.46 10.09 -5.59
CA ALA A 727 -25.45 11.00 -4.45
C ALA A 727 -24.80 12.33 -4.84
N ASP A 728 -25.60 13.38 -5.01
CA ASP A 728 -25.10 14.71 -5.39
C ASP A 728 -25.11 15.68 -4.20
N GLY A 729 -23.93 15.94 -3.65
CA GLY A 729 -23.71 16.85 -2.53
C GLY A 729 -23.52 18.28 -3.00
N LEU A 730 -24.46 19.15 -2.61
CA LEU A 730 -24.42 20.58 -2.85
C LEU A 730 -23.79 21.31 -1.65
N PRO A 731 -22.76 22.15 -1.87
CA PRO A 731 -22.16 22.95 -0.81
C PRO A 731 -23.17 24.00 -0.31
N PRO A 732 -23.00 24.50 0.93
CA PRO A 732 -23.87 25.54 1.48
C PRO A 732 -23.76 26.83 0.64
N LYS A 733 -24.90 27.37 0.20
CA LYS A 733 -25.01 28.68 -0.47
C LYS A 733 -25.95 29.58 0.32
N ASP A 734 -25.57 30.85 0.50
CA ASP A 734 -26.40 31.94 1.04
C ASP A 734 -27.25 31.58 2.27
N GLY A 735 -26.61 31.07 3.34
CA GLY A 735 -27.27 30.77 4.63
C GLY A 735 -28.04 29.45 4.68
N GLN A 736 -28.05 28.66 3.61
CA GLN A 736 -28.65 27.31 3.59
C GLN A 736 -27.63 26.23 4.02
N ALA A 737 -28.09 25.22 4.75
CA ALA A 737 -27.27 24.05 5.09
C ALA A 737 -26.89 23.24 3.85
N ALA A 738 -25.76 22.52 3.90
CA ALA A 738 -25.37 21.60 2.83
C ALA A 738 -26.46 20.55 2.58
N LYS A 739 -26.69 20.16 1.33
CA LYS A 739 -27.77 19.21 0.95
C LYS A 739 -27.23 18.09 0.07
N ILE A 740 -27.80 16.89 0.18
CA ILE A 740 -27.53 15.76 -0.70
C ILE A 740 -28.80 15.45 -1.49
N ASN A 741 -28.74 15.48 -2.82
CA ASN A 741 -29.81 15.07 -3.71
C ASN A 741 -29.57 13.63 -4.19
N TRP A 742 -30.62 12.81 -4.16
CA TRP A 742 -30.57 11.41 -4.57
C TRP A 742 -31.25 11.19 -5.93
N HIS A 743 -30.47 10.78 -6.93
CA HIS A 743 -30.97 10.52 -8.28
C HIS A 743 -30.77 9.05 -8.66
N TYR A 744 -31.75 8.44 -9.31
CA TYR A 744 -31.61 7.08 -9.83
C TYR A 744 -31.11 7.16 -11.27
N ALA A 745 -30.02 6.46 -11.58
CA ALA A 745 -29.45 6.47 -12.93
C ALA A 745 -30.35 5.72 -13.95
N ASP A 746 -31.14 4.75 -13.47
CA ASP A 746 -32.02 3.94 -14.30
C ASP A 746 -33.46 4.43 -14.21
N THR A 747 -33.92 5.11 -15.25
CA THR A 747 -35.37 5.21 -15.49
C THR A 747 -35.75 3.98 -16.30
N LEU A 748 -36.33 2.96 -15.66
CA LEU A 748 -36.84 1.79 -16.39
C LEU A 748 -37.93 2.25 -17.36
N THR A 749 -37.58 2.49 -18.62
CA THR A 749 -38.54 2.63 -19.70
C THR A 749 -39.19 1.27 -19.94
N THR A 750 -40.35 1.06 -19.33
CA THR A 750 -41.29 0.01 -19.73
C THR A 750 -41.71 0.30 -21.17
N LYS A 751 -41.01 -0.27 -22.15
CA LYS A 751 -41.49 -0.31 -23.53
C LYS A 751 -42.66 -1.29 -23.59
N CYS A 752 -43.87 -0.82 -23.29
CA CYS A 752 -45.07 -1.47 -23.78
C CYS A 752 -45.13 -1.23 -25.29
N THR A 753 -44.95 -2.30 -26.06
CA THR A 753 -45.31 -2.37 -27.47
C THR A 753 -46.75 -1.92 -27.66
N SER A 754 -46.93 -0.78 -28.31
CA SER A 754 -48.21 -0.33 -28.83
C SER A 754 -48.55 -1.16 -30.08
N SER A 755 -49.63 -1.94 -30.01
CA SER A 755 -50.42 -2.32 -31.18
C SER A 755 -51.80 -1.64 -31.10
N PRO A 756 -52.39 -1.24 -32.24
CA PRO A 756 -53.54 -0.35 -32.27
C PRO A 756 -54.87 -1.09 -32.06
N GLU A 757 -55.81 -0.38 -31.43
CA GLU A 757 -57.28 -0.42 -31.57
C GLU A 757 -58.01 -1.77 -31.68
N ILE A 758 -58.91 -2.04 -30.73
CA ILE A 758 -60.33 -2.43 -30.94
C ILE A 758 -61.08 -2.37 -29.59
N ASP A 759 -62.15 -1.57 -29.62
CA ASP A 759 -63.41 -1.52 -28.87
C ASP A 759 -63.57 -2.08 -27.44
N SER A 760 -64.13 -1.17 -26.64
CA SER A 760 -64.76 -1.33 -25.33
C SER A 760 -65.99 -2.25 -25.33
N GLU A 761 -66.09 -3.14 -24.34
CA GLU A 761 -67.26 -3.27 -23.45
C GLU A 761 -66.98 -4.19 -22.24
N ASP A 762 -67.10 -3.60 -21.05
CA ASP A 762 -67.54 -4.12 -19.73
C ASP A 762 -67.21 -5.54 -19.23
N ILE A 763 -66.34 -5.62 -18.20
CA ILE A 763 -66.61 -6.39 -16.95
C ILE A 763 -65.93 -5.68 -15.75
N PRO A 764 -66.66 -5.33 -14.67
CA PRO A 764 -66.06 -4.75 -13.46
C PRO A 764 -65.65 -5.86 -12.49
N ILE A 765 -64.34 -6.09 -12.30
CA ILE A 765 -63.85 -6.98 -11.24
C ILE A 765 -62.91 -6.21 -10.32
N LYS A 766 -63.49 -5.84 -9.17
CA LYS A 766 -62.91 -5.73 -7.83
C LYS A 766 -61.38 -5.57 -7.77
N LEU A 767 -60.98 -4.38 -7.33
CA LEU A 767 -59.90 -4.11 -6.39
C LEU A 767 -59.45 -5.37 -5.62
N ALA A 768 -58.44 -6.03 -6.17
CA ALA A 768 -57.58 -6.93 -5.43
C ALA A 768 -56.25 -6.20 -5.29
N HIS A 769 -55.84 -6.04 -4.04
CA HIS A 769 -54.52 -5.61 -3.63
C HIS A 769 -53.43 -6.27 -4.48
N ASP A 770 -52.84 -5.53 -5.41
CA ASP A 770 -51.50 -5.86 -5.88
C ASP A 770 -50.55 -5.53 -4.73
N SER A 771 -50.25 -6.61 -4.02
CA SER A 771 -49.39 -6.72 -2.86
C SER A 771 -48.06 -6.01 -3.10
N LEU A 772 -47.86 -4.93 -2.33
CA LEU A 772 -46.59 -4.24 -2.08
C LEU A 772 -45.49 -5.14 -1.46
N GLU A 773 -45.65 -6.46 -1.50
CA GLU A 773 -44.78 -7.44 -0.81
C GLU A 773 -43.76 -8.12 -1.74
N ASP A 774 -43.88 -8.01 -3.07
CA ASP A 774 -42.88 -8.55 -4.02
C ASP A 774 -41.73 -7.57 -4.36
N LEU A 775 -41.69 -6.40 -3.74
CA LEU A 775 -40.57 -5.44 -3.78
C LEU A 775 -39.47 -5.80 -2.77
N GLN A 776 -39.11 -7.08 -2.65
CA GLN A 776 -37.91 -7.52 -1.93
C GLN A 776 -36.65 -7.05 -2.68
N MET A 777 -36.28 -5.80 -2.40
CA MET A 777 -34.94 -5.19 -2.39
C MET A 777 -33.96 -5.72 -3.45
N ALA A 778 -34.10 -5.27 -4.70
CA ALA A 778 -32.99 -5.33 -5.65
C ALA A 778 -31.74 -4.68 -5.02
N PRO A 779 -30.54 -5.30 -5.14
CA PRO A 779 -29.29 -4.71 -4.67
C PRO A 779 -29.11 -3.30 -5.25
N TYR A 780 -28.63 -2.38 -4.42
CA TYR A 780 -28.37 -1.00 -4.82
C TYR A 780 -26.89 -0.63 -4.61
N HIS A 781 -26.41 0.28 -5.46
CA HIS A 781 -25.05 0.81 -5.45
C HIS A 781 -25.05 2.33 -5.45
N PHE A 782 -24.12 2.96 -4.73
CA PHE A 782 -23.91 4.40 -4.87
C PHE A 782 -22.86 4.74 -5.90
N ALA A 783 -23.16 5.79 -6.66
CA ALA A 783 -22.21 6.53 -7.46
C ALA A 783 -22.10 7.97 -6.94
N MET A 784 -20.90 8.51 -6.83
CA MET A 784 -20.70 9.90 -6.43
C MET A 784 -19.49 10.54 -7.09
N ASN A 785 -19.56 11.86 -7.24
CA ASN A 785 -18.47 12.68 -7.76
C ASN A 785 -17.52 13.13 -6.65
N GLY A 786 -16.27 13.44 -7.00
CA GLY A 786 -15.27 13.94 -6.04
C GLY A 786 -15.69 15.21 -5.29
N LYS A 787 -16.39 16.15 -5.95
CA LYS A 787 -16.92 17.35 -5.28
C LYS A 787 -17.96 17.00 -4.21
N SER A 788 -18.91 16.15 -4.56
CA SER A 788 -19.96 15.65 -3.69
C SER A 788 -19.35 14.88 -2.51
N PHE A 789 -18.33 14.05 -2.77
CA PHE A 789 -17.59 13.31 -1.74
C PHE A 789 -16.92 14.23 -0.72
N SER A 790 -16.27 15.32 -1.15
CA SER A 790 -15.67 16.31 -0.23
C SER A 790 -16.72 16.99 0.65
N VAL A 791 -17.85 17.41 0.07
CA VAL A 791 -18.98 18.01 0.84
C VAL A 791 -19.52 17.03 1.88
N ILE A 792 -19.66 15.75 1.51
CA ILE A 792 -20.14 14.69 2.40
C ILE A 792 -19.15 14.43 3.54
N LEU A 793 -17.85 14.40 3.23
CA LEU A 793 -16.81 14.14 4.21
C LEU A 793 -16.69 15.27 5.25
N GLU A 794 -16.91 16.52 4.84
CA GLU A 794 -16.84 17.69 5.71
C GLU A 794 -18.12 17.90 6.54
N HIS A 795 -19.30 17.85 5.91
CA HIS A 795 -20.56 18.23 6.54
C HIS A 795 -21.45 17.06 6.99
N PHE A 796 -21.21 15.84 6.49
CA PHE A 796 -22.07 14.68 6.73
C PHE A 796 -21.28 13.47 7.28
N GLN A 797 -20.47 13.69 8.32
CA GLN A 797 -19.61 12.65 8.92
C GLN A 797 -20.38 11.38 9.35
N ASP A 798 -21.64 11.53 9.81
CA ASP A 798 -22.52 10.41 10.19
C ASP A 798 -22.89 9.51 8.99
N LEU A 799 -23.00 10.08 7.79
CA LEU A 799 -23.42 9.36 6.57
C LEU A 799 -22.23 8.76 5.79
N VAL A 800 -21.01 9.25 6.02
CA VAL A 800 -19.80 8.77 5.33
C VAL A 800 -19.66 7.24 5.43
N PRO A 801 -19.76 6.60 6.61
CA PRO A 801 -19.65 5.15 6.70
C PRO A 801 -20.76 4.44 5.89
N LYS A 802 -22.00 4.95 5.94
CA LYS A 802 -23.17 4.36 5.27
C LYS A 802 -23.00 4.38 3.75
N LEU A 803 -22.54 5.52 3.23
CA LEU A 803 -22.29 5.74 1.81
C LEU A 803 -21.11 4.92 1.29
N VAL A 804 -20.01 4.89 2.03
CA VAL A 804 -18.81 4.12 1.66
C VAL A 804 -19.08 2.60 1.67
N LEU A 805 -20.04 2.14 2.47
CA LEU A 805 -20.44 0.72 2.53
C LEU A 805 -21.07 0.20 1.25
N HIS A 806 -21.86 1.01 0.54
CA HIS A 806 -22.53 0.63 -0.71
C HIS A 806 -22.04 1.42 -1.94
N GLY A 807 -21.07 2.33 -1.79
CA GLY A 807 -20.45 3.08 -2.89
C GLY A 807 -19.59 2.21 -3.79
N THR A 808 -20.00 2.02 -5.05
CA THR A 808 -19.24 1.20 -6.01
C THR A 808 -18.48 2.06 -7.01
N VAL A 809 -18.98 3.26 -7.35
CA VAL A 809 -18.36 4.13 -8.34
C VAL A 809 -18.06 5.49 -7.73
N PHE A 810 -16.78 5.85 -7.67
CA PHE A 810 -16.32 7.17 -7.28
C PHE A 810 -15.66 7.82 -8.50
N ALA A 811 -16.33 8.80 -9.09
CA ALA A 811 -15.96 9.43 -10.35
C ALA A 811 -15.43 10.87 -10.14
N ARG A 812 -14.71 11.41 -11.13
CA ARG A 812 -14.07 12.74 -11.06
C ARG A 812 -13.26 12.96 -9.77
N MET A 813 -12.57 11.92 -9.29
CA MET A 813 -11.77 11.97 -8.05
C MET A 813 -10.38 12.55 -8.30
N ALA A 814 -9.97 13.53 -7.48
CA ALA A 814 -8.60 14.00 -7.43
C ALA A 814 -7.68 12.98 -6.72
N PRO A 815 -6.35 12.98 -6.98
CA PRO A 815 -5.40 12.05 -6.34
C PRO A 815 -5.49 12.01 -4.80
N ASP A 816 -5.63 13.17 -4.16
CA ASP A 816 -5.76 13.27 -2.70
C ASP A 816 -7.08 12.65 -2.20
N GLN A 817 -8.16 12.84 -2.96
CA GLN A 817 -9.46 12.24 -2.66
C GLN A 817 -9.42 10.71 -2.81
N LYS A 818 -8.66 10.17 -3.77
CA LYS A 818 -8.42 8.71 -3.87
C LYS A 818 -7.80 8.17 -2.58
N THR A 819 -6.83 8.91 -2.02
CA THR A 819 -6.17 8.55 -0.76
C THR A 819 -7.15 8.62 0.42
N GLN A 820 -7.94 9.70 0.52
CA GLN A 820 -8.97 9.87 1.56
C GLN A 820 -10.04 8.78 1.51
N LEU A 821 -10.45 8.33 0.32
CA LEU A 821 -11.40 7.23 0.15
C LEU A 821 -10.85 5.91 0.70
N VAL A 822 -9.57 5.59 0.40
CA VAL A 822 -8.91 4.41 0.96
C VAL A 822 -8.87 4.48 2.49
N GLU A 823 -8.59 5.65 3.06
CA GLU A 823 -8.62 5.87 4.52
C GLU A 823 -10.04 5.70 5.09
N ALA A 824 -11.05 6.28 4.44
CA ALA A 824 -12.44 6.13 4.85
C ALA A 824 -12.85 4.65 4.87
N LEU A 825 -12.51 3.88 3.83
CA LEU A 825 -12.75 2.44 3.77
C LEU A 825 -12.02 1.68 4.90
N GLN A 826 -10.76 2.03 5.18
CA GLN A 826 -10.00 1.46 6.30
C GLN A 826 -10.64 1.77 7.66
N ASN A 827 -11.19 2.98 7.85
CA ASN A 827 -11.84 3.41 9.08
C ASN A 827 -13.12 2.63 9.41
N VAL A 828 -13.76 2.04 8.39
CA VAL A 828 -14.91 1.11 8.56
C VAL A 828 -14.43 -0.35 8.73
N ASP A 829 -13.15 -0.59 9.00
CA ASP A 829 -12.50 -1.90 9.17
C ASP A 829 -12.43 -2.79 7.91
N TYR A 830 -12.46 -2.21 6.70
CA TYR A 830 -12.14 -2.97 5.48
C TYR A 830 -10.62 -3.21 5.33
N TYR A 831 -10.26 -4.41 4.89
CA TYR A 831 -8.92 -4.70 4.37
C TYR A 831 -8.88 -4.30 2.90
N VAL A 832 -8.50 -3.05 2.67
CA VAL A 832 -8.49 -2.40 1.35
C VAL A 832 -7.23 -2.73 0.55
N GLY A 833 -7.42 -3.27 -0.65
CA GLY A 833 -6.42 -3.30 -1.73
C GLY A 833 -6.67 -2.17 -2.72
N MET A 834 -5.62 -1.71 -3.40
CA MET A 834 -5.71 -0.72 -4.48
C MET A 834 -4.90 -1.25 -5.67
N CYS A 835 -5.47 -1.18 -6.87
CA CYS A 835 -4.82 -1.54 -8.12
C CYS A 835 -4.91 -0.33 -9.07
N GLY A 836 -3.76 0.12 -9.55
CA GLY A 836 -3.63 1.31 -10.39
C GLY A 836 -2.36 1.26 -11.23
N ASP A 837 -2.29 2.09 -12.25
CA ASP A 837 -1.18 2.17 -13.21
C ASP A 837 -0.53 3.55 -13.26
N GLY A 838 -1.28 4.61 -12.95
CA GLY A 838 -0.82 6.00 -12.93
C GLY A 838 -0.28 6.46 -11.58
N ALA A 839 0.50 7.56 -11.55
CA ALA A 839 0.93 8.12 -10.25
C ALA A 839 -0.12 9.01 -9.58
N ASN A 840 -1.23 9.33 -10.25
CA ASN A 840 -2.45 9.80 -9.60
C ASN A 840 -2.93 8.82 -8.50
N ASP A 841 -2.57 7.53 -8.59
CA ASP A 841 -2.88 6.50 -7.60
C ASP A 841 -1.79 6.29 -6.54
N CYS A 842 -0.62 6.92 -6.70
CA CYS A 842 0.56 6.69 -5.86
C CYS A 842 0.24 6.82 -4.35
N GLY A 843 -0.50 7.86 -3.96
CA GLY A 843 -0.95 8.07 -2.57
C GLY A 843 -1.87 6.95 -2.07
N ALA A 844 -2.85 6.56 -2.88
CA ALA A 844 -3.82 5.51 -2.56
C ALA A 844 -3.19 4.11 -2.51
N LEU A 845 -2.34 3.76 -3.48
CA LEU A 845 -1.56 2.52 -3.55
C LEU A 845 -0.70 2.35 -2.30
N LYS A 846 -0.06 3.43 -1.87
CA LYS A 846 0.79 3.41 -0.69
C LYS A 846 0.00 3.23 0.60
N LYS A 847 -1.13 3.93 0.73
CA LYS A 847 -1.99 3.91 1.92
C LYS A 847 -2.75 2.60 2.07
N ALA A 848 -3.10 1.94 0.96
CA ALA A 848 -3.76 0.65 0.95
C ALA A 848 -2.95 -0.44 1.68
N HIS A 849 -3.65 -1.44 2.21
CA HIS A 849 -3.02 -2.59 2.86
C HIS A 849 -2.22 -3.43 1.84
N GLY A 850 -2.78 -3.60 0.64
CA GLY A 850 -2.11 -4.19 -0.52
C GLY A 850 -2.28 -3.29 -1.75
N GLY A 851 -1.29 -2.45 -2.04
CA GLY A 851 -1.24 -1.64 -3.26
C GLY A 851 -0.48 -2.35 -4.38
N ILE A 852 -1.06 -2.41 -5.57
CA ILE A 852 -0.51 -3.10 -6.75
C ILE A 852 -0.37 -2.08 -7.89
N SER A 853 0.87 -1.84 -8.34
CA SER A 853 1.15 -1.07 -9.54
C SER A 853 1.17 -1.99 -10.77
N LEU A 854 0.46 -1.62 -11.84
CA LEU A 854 0.48 -2.34 -13.13
C LEU A 854 1.56 -1.84 -14.10
N SER A 855 2.20 -0.71 -13.81
CA SER A 855 3.29 -0.14 -14.61
C SER A 855 4.66 -0.39 -13.96
N GLU A 856 5.68 -0.63 -14.79
CA GLU A 856 7.09 -0.68 -14.38
C GLU A 856 7.66 0.73 -14.09
N LEU A 857 6.92 1.78 -14.46
CA LEU A 857 7.25 3.18 -14.18
C LEU A 857 7.19 3.48 -12.67
N GLU A 858 7.57 4.69 -12.25
CA GLU A 858 7.87 5.02 -10.86
C GLU A 858 6.70 4.91 -9.85
N ALA A 859 5.45 4.71 -10.30
CA ALA A 859 4.36 4.27 -9.42
C ALA A 859 4.70 2.95 -8.67
N SER A 860 5.60 2.14 -9.24
CA SER A 860 6.23 0.97 -8.60
C SER A 860 7.04 1.30 -7.34
N VAL A 861 7.54 2.53 -7.21
CA VAL A 861 8.42 2.97 -6.11
C VAL A 861 7.63 3.16 -4.81
N ALA A 862 6.37 3.61 -4.94
CA ALA A 862 5.48 3.84 -3.80
C ALA A 862 4.62 2.63 -3.44
N SER A 863 4.33 1.75 -4.41
CA SER A 863 3.49 0.57 -4.21
C SER A 863 4.28 -0.59 -3.60
N PRO A 864 3.71 -1.37 -2.66
CA PRO A 864 4.39 -2.53 -2.09
C PRO A 864 4.53 -3.71 -3.07
N PHE A 865 3.67 -3.76 -4.09
CA PHE A 865 3.67 -4.77 -5.14
C PHE A 865 3.67 -4.13 -6.53
N THR A 866 4.47 -4.68 -7.43
CA THR A 866 4.57 -4.22 -8.82
C THR A 866 4.37 -5.43 -9.74
N SER A 867 3.41 -5.36 -10.64
CA SER A 867 3.18 -6.35 -11.68
C SER A 867 3.95 -5.97 -12.94
N ARG A 868 4.62 -6.94 -13.55
CA ARG A 868 5.25 -6.78 -14.88
C ARG A 868 4.23 -6.82 -16.01
N THR A 869 3.12 -7.54 -15.82
CA THR A 869 2.04 -7.61 -16.80
C THR A 869 0.99 -6.55 -16.46
N PRO A 870 0.58 -5.71 -17.43
CA PRO A 870 -0.41 -4.66 -17.23
C PRO A 870 -1.85 -5.22 -17.22
N SER A 871 -2.10 -6.25 -16.40
CA SER A 871 -3.40 -6.90 -16.24
C SER A 871 -3.80 -7.02 -14.78
N ILE A 872 -5.10 -6.84 -14.52
CA ILE A 872 -5.68 -7.03 -13.18
C ILE A 872 -5.69 -8.50 -12.73
N ALA A 873 -5.31 -9.45 -13.58
CA ALA A 873 -5.13 -10.86 -13.20
C ALA A 873 -4.09 -11.07 -12.08
N CYS A 874 -3.20 -10.09 -11.87
CA CYS A 874 -2.27 -10.09 -10.75
C CYS A 874 -2.97 -10.03 -9.37
N VAL A 875 -4.15 -9.40 -9.27
CA VAL A 875 -4.91 -9.23 -8.02
C VAL A 875 -5.36 -10.57 -7.42
N PRO A 876 -6.12 -11.43 -8.11
CA PRO A 876 -6.50 -12.72 -7.57
C PRO A 876 -5.28 -13.61 -7.30
N ASN A 877 -4.24 -13.56 -8.13
CA ASN A 877 -2.99 -14.30 -7.89
C ASN A 877 -2.31 -13.89 -6.57
N LEU A 878 -2.24 -12.57 -6.30
CA LEU A 878 -1.69 -12.05 -5.05
C LEU A 878 -2.52 -12.47 -3.84
N ILE A 879 -3.86 -12.43 -3.94
CA ILE A 879 -4.75 -12.84 -2.84
C ILE A 879 -4.63 -14.35 -2.58
N ARG A 880 -4.57 -15.19 -3.61
CA ARG A 880 -4.36 -16.65 -3.48
C ARG A 880 -3.05 -16.96 -2.74
N GLU A 881 -1.95 -16.35 -3.17
CA GLU A 881 -0.65 -16.52 -2.52
C GLU A 881 -0.62 -15.93 -1.10
N GLY A 882 -1.27 -14.78 -0.87
CA GLY A 882 -1.40 -14.18 0.45
C GLY A 882 -2.18 -15.06 1.44
N ARG A 883 -3.27 -15.69 0.99
CA ARG A 883 -4.05 -16.66 1.78
C ARG A 883 -3.23 -17.91 2.09
N ALA A 884 -2.50 -18.44 1.11
CA ALA A 884 -1.64 -19.60 1.28
C ALA A 884 -0.46 -19.31 2.24
N ALA A 885 0.15 -18.13 2.13
CA ALA A 885 1.23 -17.68 3.00
C ALA A 885 0.74 -17.52 4.44
N LEU A 886 -0.42 -16.87 4.65
CA LEU A 886 -1.00 -16.67 5.98
C LEU A 886 -1.34 -17.99 6.68
N ILE A 887 -2.01 -18.91 5.98
CA ILE A 887 -2.30 -20.25 6.53
C ILE A 887 -1.01 -21.02 6.82
N THR A 888 0.01 -20.90 5.96
CA THR A 888 1.32 -21.51 6.20
C THR A 888 1.97 -20.97 7.46
N SER A 889 1.98 -19.65 7.67
CA SER A 889 2.47 -19.05 8.92
C SER A 889 1.70 -19.56 10.15
N PHE A 890 0.37 -19.73 10.06
CA PHE A 890 -0.41 -20.31 11.15
C PHE A 890 -0.07 -21.79 11.41
N CYS A 891 0.12 -22.58 10.36
CA CYS A 891 0.42 -24.01 10.53
C CYS A 891 1.82 -24.23 11.10
N VAL A 892 2.80 -23.45 10.62
CA VAL A 892 4.16 -23.45 11.18
C VAL A 892 4.12 -23.02 12.65
N PHE A 893 3.34 -21.99 12.99
CA PHE A 893 3.18 -21.56 14.37
C PHE A 893 2.55 -22.66 15.25
N LYS A 894 1.45 -23.30 14.81
CA LYS A 894 0.84 -24.41 15.55
C LYS A 894 1.83 -25.55 15.79
N PHE A 895 2.58 -25.89 14.75
CA PHE A 895 3.60 -26.93 14.82
C PHE A 895 4.69 -26.58 15.83
N MET A 896 5.27 -25.37 15.76
CA MET A 896 6.31 -24.91 16.69
C MET A 896 5.80 -24.86 18.14
N ALA A 897 4.59 -24.37 18.35
CA ALA A 897 3.99 -24.33 19.69
C ALA A 897 3.79 -25.73 20.29
N LEU A 898 3.28 -26.67 19.48
CA LEU A 898 3.00 -28.02 19.95
C LEU A 898 4.29 -28.82 20.18
N TYR A 899 5.29 -28.66 19.31
CA TYR A 899 6.61 -29.27 19.52
C TYR A 899 7.22 -28.84 20.85
N SER A 900 7.23 -27.55 21.18
CA SER A 900 7.78 -27.07 22.46
C SER A 900 7.06 -27.64 23.67
N ILE A 901 5.73 -27.86 23.58
CA ILE A 901 4.95 -28.45 24.66
C ILE A 901 5.20 -29.96 24.78
N ILE A 902 5.33 -30.67 23.66
CA ILE A 902 5.71 -32.09 23.64
C ILE A 902 7.09 -32.28 24.30
N GLN A 903 8.07 -31.45 23.93
CA GLN A 903 9.43 -31.50 24.50
C GLN A 903 9.43 -31.11 25.98
N TYR A 904 8.70 -30.05 26.36
CA TYR A 904 8.48 -29.65 27.76
C TYR A 904 7.89 -30.80 28.59
N CYS A 905 6.89 -31.52 28.06
CA CYS A 905 6.28 -32.65 28.75
C CYS A 905 7.25 -33.83 28.87
N SER A 906 8.02 -34.14 27.83
CA SER A 906 9.05 -35.19 27.87
C SER A 906 10.06 -34.93 28.99
N VAL A 907 10.62 -33.72 29.04
CA VAL A 907 11.63 -33.35 30.04
C VAL A 907 11.02 -33.30 31.44
N THR A 908 9.82 -32.76 31.61
CA THR A 908 9.13 -32.73 32.91
C THR A 908 8.86 -34.15 33.45
N LEU A 909 8.51 -35.10 32.58
CA LEU A 909 8.32 -36.51 32.97
C LEU A 909 9.66 -37.16 33.36
N LEU A 910 10.74 -36.90 32.64
CA LEU A 910 12.06 -37.44 32.96
C LEU A 910 12.64 -36.85 34.24
N TYR A 911 12.43 -35.56 34.52
CA TYR A 911 12.82 -34.96 35.80
C TYR A 911 12.08 -35.56 37.00
N SER A 912 10.92 -36.20 36.81
CA SER A 912 10.28 -36.94 37.89
C SER A 912 11.15 -38.09 38.43
N ILE A 913 12.10 -38.59 37.63
CA ILE A 913 13.11 -39.60 38.01
C ILE A 913 14.54 -39.07 38.03
N LEU A 914 14.72 -37.74 38.10
CA LEU A 914 16.04 -37.09 38.09
C LEU A 914 16.87 -37.50 36.86
N SER A 915 16.22 -37.56 35.69
CA SER A 915 16.83 -37.87 34.40
C SER A 915 16.45 -36.80 33.37
N ASN A 916 17.18 -36.72 32.26
CA ASN A 916 16.90 -35.82 31.14
C ASN A 916 17.15 -36.52 29.79
N LEU A 917 16.77 -35.87 28.68
CA LEU A 917 17.16 -36.29 27.33
C LEU A 917 18.68 -36.02 27.13
N GLY A 918 19.34 -36.87 26.35
CA GLY A 918 20.77 -36.73 26.03
C GLY A 918 21.06 -35.67 24.95
N ASP A 919 22.31 -35.20 24.87
CA ASP A 919 22.78 -34.19 23.88
C ASP A 919 22.40 -34.54 22.44
N PHE A 920 22.73 -35.77 22.03
CA PHE A 920 22.48 -36.23 20.67
C PHE A 920 20.99 -36.49 20.41
N GLN A 921 20.20 -36.77 21.44
CA GLN A 921 18.75 -36.89 21.33
C GLN A 921 18.12 -35.51 21.05
N PHE A 922 18.51 -34.47 21.79
CA PHE A 922 18.07 -33.09 21.52
C PHE A 922 18.51 -32.61 20.13
N LEU A 923 19.77 -32.86 19.75
CA LEU A 923 20.29 -32.49 18.44
C LEU A 923 19.53 -33.21 17.31
N PHE A 924 19.25 -34.51 17.48
CA PHE A 924 18.49 -35.27 16.50
C PHE A 924 17.05 -34.74 16.35
N ILE A 925 16.37 -34.45 17.46
CA ILE A 925 15.02 -33.88 17.43
C ILE A 925 15.04 -32.53 16.69
N ASP A 926 15.84 -31.57 17.15
CA ASP A 926 15.75 -30.19 16.66
C ASP A 926 16.32 -30.03 15.24
N LEU A 927 17.45 -30.67 14.93
CA LEU A 927 18.13 -30.51 13.64
C LEU A 927 17.61 -31.47 12.57
N ALA A 928 17.45 -32.75 12.90
CA ALA A 928 17.09 -33.75 11.88
C ALA A 928 15.58 -33.79 11.63
N ILE A 929 14.76 -33.69 12.68
CA ILE A 929 13.29 -33.74 12.55
C ILE A 929 12.72 -32.34 12.35
N ILE A 930 12.82 -31.47 13.37
CA ILE A 930 12.07 -30.21 13.42
C ILE A 930 12.51 -29.25 12.30
N LEU A 931 13.82 -29.02 12.14
CA LEU A 931 14.32 -28.09 11.11
C LEU A 931 13.87 -28.50 9.69
N VAL A 932 14.05 -29.78 9.34
CA VAL A 932 13.70 -30.32 8.02
C VAL A 932 12.19 -30.21 7.78
N VAL A 933 11.38 -30.60 8.76
CA VAL A 933 9.92 -30.57 8.67
C VAL A 933 9.38 -29.15 8.53
N VAL A 934 9.85 -28.20 9.33
CA VAL A 934 9.37 -26.80 9.29
C VAL A 934 9.61 -26.14 7.93
N PHE A 935 10.82 -26.29 7.39
CA PHE A 935 11.16 -25.69 6.10
C PHE A 935 10.41 -26.37 4.95
N THR A 936 10.31 -27.69 4.95
CA THR A 936 9.63 -28.42 3.87
C THR A 936 8.10 -28.23 3.92
N MET A 937 7.49 -28.18 5.11
CA MET A 937 6.06 -27.88 5.31
C MET A 937 5.69 -26.48 4.77
N SER A 938 6.64 -25.53 4.84
CA SER A 938 6.44 -24.15 4.39
C SER A 938 6.42 -23.98 2.85
N LEU A 939 6.77 -25.03 2.09
CA LEU A 939 6.84 -25.00 0.62
C LEU A 939 5.52 -25.28 -0.08
N ASN A 940 4.43 -25.51 0.65
CA ASN A 940 3.13 -25.81 0.07
C ASN A 940 2.63 -24.68 -0.87
N PRO A 941 2.27 -25.00 -2.14
CA PRO A 941 1.77 -24.01 -3.08
C PRO A 941 0.30 -23.61 -2.79
N ALA A 942 -0.10 -22.45 -3.33
CA ALA A 942 -1.47 -21.95 -3.22
C ALA A 942 -2.49 -22.79 -4.00
N TRP A 943 -3.74 -22.80 -3.52
CA TRP A 943 -4.86 -23.38 -4.26
C TRP A 943 -5.17 -22.56 -5.51
N LYS A 944 -5.58 -23.23 -6.60
CA LYS A 944 -5.77 -22.58 -7.92
C LYS A 944 -6.99 -21.65 -7.97
N GLU A 945 -8.05 -22.03 -7.28
CA GLU A 945 -9.31 -21.28 -7.27
C GLU A 945 -9.39 -20.36 -6.05
N LEU A 946 -10.01 -19.20 -6.22
CA LEU A 946 -10.21 -18.26 -5.13
C LEU A 946 -11.54 -18.55 -4.42
N VAL A 947 -11.46 -19.13 -3.22
CA VAL A 947 -12.63 -19.54 -2.43
C VAL A 947 -13.27 -18.34 -1.70
N ALA A 948 -14.57 -18.33 -1.43
CA ALA A 948 -15.19 -17.22 -0.69
C ALA A 948 -14.75 -17.12 0.79
N GLN A 949 -14.38 -18.26 1.40
CA GLN A 949 -13.91 -18.31 2.77
C GLN A 949 -12.61 -17.53 2.93
N ARG A 950 -12.48 -16.75 4.01
CA ARG A 950 -11.25 -16.04 4.37
C ARG A 950 -10.49 -16.80 5.47
N PRO A 951 -9.15 -16.78 5.46
CA PRO A 951 -8.37 -17.30 6.57
C PRO A 951 -8.66 -16.50 7.86
N PRO A 952 -8.44 -17.09 9.06
CA PRO A 952 -8.64 -16.36 10.32
C PRO A 952 -7.70 -15.15 10.42
N SER A 953 -8.17 -14.06 11.05
CA SER A 953 -7.45 -12.77 11.07
C SER A 953 -6.39 -12.64 12.18
N GLY A 954 -6.31 -13.61 13.08
CA GLY A 954 -5.38 -13.63 14.21
C GLY A 954 -5.07 -15.05 14.67
N LEU A 955 -3.96 -15.21 15.40
CA LEU A 955 -3.51 -16.53 15.92
C LEU A 955 -4.41 -17.04 17.03
N ILE A 956 -4.95 -16.14 17.84
CA ILE A 956 -5.82 -16.45 19.00
C ILE A 956 -7.28 -16.53 18.53
N SER A 957 -7.52 -17.19 17.39
CA SER A 957 -8.89 -17.55 17.00
C SER A 957 -9.31 -18.80 17.78
N GLY A 958 -10.55 -18.85 18.26
CA GLY A 958 -11.04 -19.96 19.09
C GLY A 958 -10.85 -21.34 18.46
N ALA A 959 -11.05 -21.46 17.14
CA ALA A 959 -10.85 -22.70 16.41
C ALA A 959 -9.37 -23.15 16.36
N LEU A 960 -8.44 -22.20 16.24
CA LEU A 960 -7.00 -22.51 16.24
C LEU A 960 -6.53 -22.92 17.63
N LEU A 961 -6.95 -22.20 18.68
CA LEU A 961 -6.59 -22.51 20.05
C LEU A 961 -7.14 -23.88 20.49
N PHE A 962 -8.38 -24.18 20.14
CA PHE A 962 -8.98 -25.49 20.45
C PHE A 962 -8.27 -26.64 19.73
N SER A 963 -7.93 -26.46 18.45
CA SER A 963 -7.13 -27.42 17.68
C SER A 963 -5.79 -27.68 18.36
N VAL A 964 -5.04 -26.64 18.73
CA VAL A 964 -3.75 -26.80 19.44
C VAL A 964 -3.95 -27.46 20.80
N LEU A 965 -4.90 -27.02 21.61
CA LEU A 965 -5.16 -27.58 22.96
C LEU A 965 -5.56 -29.05 22.92
N SER A 966 -6.41 -29.44 21.97
CA SER A 966 -6.81 -30.85 21.80
C SER A 966 -5.61 -31.75 21.49
N GLN A 967 -4.72 -31.30 20.61
CA GLN A 967 -3.51 -32.04 20.26
C GLN A 967 -2.51 -32.06 21.42
N ILE A 968 -2.38 -30.98 22.19
CA ILE A 968 -1.58 -30.96 23.43
C ILE A 968 -2.04 -32.09 24.37
N ILE A 969 -3.35 -32.17 24.63
CA ILE A 969 -3.90 -33.18 25.56
C ILE A 969 -3.65 -34.60 25.04
N ILE A 970 -3.84 -34.84 23.75
CA ILE A 970 -3.58 -36.15 23.13
C ILE A 970 -2.10 -36.53 23.27
N SER A 971 -1.19 -35.62 22.90
CA SER A 971 0.26 -35.88 22.95
C SER A 971 0.75 -36.14 24.38
N ILE A 972 0.34 -35.31 25.34
CA ILE A 972 0.67 -35.51 26.77
C ILE A 972 0.11 -36.85 27.26
N GLY A 973 -1.13 -37.17 26.92
CA GLY A 973 -1.77 -38.43 27.33
C GLY A 973 -0.99 -39.66 26.88
N PHE A 974 -0.55 -39.72 25.61
CA PHE A 974 0.25 -40.84 25.10
C PHE A 974 1.67 -40.88 25.68
N GLN A 975 2.30 -39.73 25.95
CA GLN A 975 3.62 -39.68 26.60
C GLN A 975 3.55 -40.19 28.04
N CYS A 976 2.60 -39.70 28.84
CA CYS A 976 2.38 -40.19 30.20
C CYS A 976 2.03 -41.68 30.20
N PHE A 977 1.18 -42.14 29.27
CA PHE A 977 0.85 -43.55 29.14
C PHE A 977 2.11 -44.40 28.89
N GLY A 978 2.95 -44.03 27.92
CA GLY A 978 4.20 -44.75 27.65
C GLY A 978 5.16 -44.77 28.85
N PHE A 979 5.30 -43.63 29.53
CA PHE A 979 6.15 -43.47 30.70
C PHE A 979 5.74 -44.35 31.88
N PHE A 980 4.44 -44.45 32.20
CA PHE A 980 3.98 -45.32 33.27
C PHE A 980 3.90 -46.80 32.83
N TRP A 981 3.61 -47.06 31.56
CA TRP A 981 3.47 -48.42 31.03
C TRP A 981 4.78 -49.20 31.04
N VAL A 982 5.91 -48.55 30.71
CA VAL A 982 7.23 -49.22 30.72
C VAL A 982 7.60 -49.73 32.12
N ARG A 983 7.21 -49.02 33.17
CA ARG A 983 7.45 -49.42 34.58
C ARG A 983 6.65 -50.63 35.03
N GLN A 984 5.53 -50.91 34.35
CA GLN A 984 4.67 -52.04 34.67
C GLN A 984 5.10 -53.32 33.93
N GLN A 985 6.18 -53.27 33.14
CA GLN A 985 6.63 -54.43 32.39
C GLN A 985 7.32 -55.46 33.28
N PRO A 986 7.17 -56.77 33.00
CA PRO A 986 7.72 -57.84 33.85
C PRO A 986 9.25 -57.91 33.83
N TRP A 987 9.89 -57.29 32.83
CA TRP A 987 11.35 -57.20 32.67
C TRP A 987 11.92 -55.85 33.14
N TYR A 988 11.07 -54.95 33.66
CA TYR A 988 11.51 -53.62 34.10
C TYR A 988 12.30 -53.72 35.41
N GLU A 989 13.50 -53.17 35.40
CA GLU A 989 14.34 -52.94 36.56
C GLU A 989 14.97 -51.54 36.46
N HIS A 990 15.45 -51.00 37.58
CA HIS A 990 16.25 -49.77 37.54
C HIS A 990 17.52 -50.04 36.74
N TRP A 991 17.73 -49.24 35.69
CA TRP A 991 18.83 -49.48 34.76
C TRP A 991 20.18 -49.27 35.45
N THR A 992 21.07 -50.24 35.26
CA THR A 992 22.49 -50.13 35.59
C THR A 992 23.32 -50.49 34.35
N PRO A 993 24.61 -50.13 34.27
CA PRO A 993 25.48 -50.52 33.15
C PRO A 993 25.56 -52.04 32.90
N HIS A 994 25.15 -52.87 33.88
CA HIS A 994 25.11 -54.33 33.80
C HIS A 994 23.73 -54.90 33.43
N SER A 995 22.68 -54.06 33.37
CA SER A 995 21.31 -54.45 33.04
C SER A 995 21.15 -54.74 31.54
N ASP A 996 20.79 -55.99 31.20
CA ASP A 996 20.53 -56.43 29.82
C ASP A 996 19.13 -57.03 29.68
N ALA A 997 18.14 -56.17 29.40
CA ALA A 997 16.75 -56.57 29.18
C ALA A 997 16.52 -57.31 27.84
N CYS A 998 17.54 -57.42 26.97
CA CYS A 998 17.44 -58.13 25.71
C CYS A 998 17.75 -59.63 25.84
N ASN A 999 18.46 -60.05 26.90
CA ASN A 999 18.86 -61.44 27.11
C ASN A 999 18.05 -62.09 28.24
N LEU A 1000 16.76 -62.36 27.96
CA LEU A 1000 15.82 -62.97 28.91
C LEU A 1000 16.23 -64.40 29.36
N SER A 1001 17.24 -65.00 28.72
CA SER A 1001 17.76 -66.34 29.01
C SER A 1001 18.66 -66.43 30.26
N ARG A 1002 18.99 -65.32 30.91
CA ARG A 1002 19.97 -65.29 32.03
C ARG A 1002 19.39 -64.96 33.40
N SER A 1003 18.07 -64.94 33.60
CA SER A 1003 17.46 -64.63 34.90
C SER A 1003 17.50 -65.78 35.94
N PHE A 1004 18.32 -66.81 35.75
CA PHE A 1004 18.49 -67.90 36.72
C PHE A 1004 19.94 -68.39 36.84
N SER A 1005 20.89 -67.49 37.05
CA SER A 1005 22.13 -67.81 37.77
C SER A 1005 23.02 -66.58 37.88
N THR A 1006 23.13 -66.01 39.07
CA THR A 1006 24.44 -65.63 39.64
C THR A 1006 24.31 -65.22 41.10
N ASN A 1007 24.76 -66.12 41.99
CA ASN A 1007 25.57 -65.67 43.12
C ASN A 1007 26.84 -65.06 42.52
N SER A 1008 27.14 -63.80 42.80
CA SER A 1008 28.51 -63.31 42.70
C SER A 1008 28.74 -62.14 43.65
N SER A 1009 29.63 -62.42 44.59
CA SER A 1009 30.37 -61.54 45.47
C SER A 1009 30.96 -60.32 44.78
N HIS A 1010 30.99 -59.22 45.54
CA HIS A 1010 31.78 -58.01 45.38
C HIS A 1010 33.10 -58.17 44.59
N SER A 1011 33.27 -57.30 43.61
CA SER A 1011 34.57 -56.69 43.33
C SER A 1011 34.31 -55.28 42.79
N ASP A 1012 34.55 -54.30 43.66
CA ASP A 1012 34.64 -52.88 43.30
C ASP A 1012 35.74 -52.72 42.24
N ASN A 1013 35.35 -52.33 41.04
CA ASN A 1013 36.22 -51.67 40.07
C ASN A 1013 35.38 -50.53 39.51
N GLU A 1014 35.90 -49.31 39.62
CA GLU A 1014 35.31 -48.03 39.25
C GLU A 1014 34.46 -48.13 37.97
N THR A 1015 33.15 -48.30 38.14
CA THR A 1015 32.17 -48.17 37.06
C THR A 1015 31.84 -46.69 36.91
N GLU A 1016 31.98 -46.15 35.71
CA GLU A 1016 31.44 -44.82 35.35
C GLU A 1016 29.97 -44.76 35.77
N HIS A 1017 29.70 -44.08 36.89
CA HIS A 1017 28.35 -43.75 37.27
C HIS A 1017 27.87 -42.67 36.30
N ASP A 1018 26.80 -42.95 35.55
CA ASP A 1018 26.07 -41.95 34.78
C ASP A 1018 25.46 -40.95 35.79
N GLU A 1019 26.18 -39.85 36.07
CA GLU A 1019 25.81 -38.84 37.08
C GLU A 1019 24.42 -38.24 36.83
N HIS A 1020 23.92 -38.29 35.58
CA HIS A 1020 22.64 -37.71 35.15
C HIS A 1020 21.56 -38.76 34.83
N ASN A 1021 21.82 -40.06 35.03
CA ASN A 1021 20.87 -41.15 34.77
C ASN A 1021 20.18 -41.02 33.40
N ILE A 1022 20.94 -40.72 32.33
CA ILE A 1022 20.40 -40.45 30.99
C ILE A 1022 19.99 -41.75 30.31
N LYS A 1023 20.79 -42.81 30.51
CA LYS A 1023 20.50 -44.16 29.98
C LYS A 1023 19.46 -44.86 30.85
N ASN A 1024 18.19 -44.78 30.48
CA ASN A 1024 17.13 -45.55 31.13
C ASN A 1024 16.00 -45.95 30.17
N TYR A 1025 15.17 -46.88 30.62
CA TYR A 1025 14.06 -47.44 29.83
C TYR A 1025 12.96 -46.40 29.57
N GLU A 1026 12.73 -45.50 30.53
CA GLU A 1026 11.77 -44.39 30.43
C GLU A 1026 12.15 -43.38 29.34
N ASN A 1027 13.41 -42.93 29.34
CA ASN A 1027 13.98 -42.00 28.39
C ASN A 1027 13.90 -42.59 26.98
N THR A 1028 14.35 -43.83 26.81
CA THR A 1028 14.21 -44.55 25.54
C THR A 1028 12.75 -44.57 25.06
N THR A 1029 11.80 -44.87 25.94
CA THR A 1029 10.36 -44.92 25.61
C THR A 1029 9.80 -43.55 25.24
N VAL A 1030 10.09 -42.52 26.04
CA VAL A 1030 9.62 -41.15 25.82
C VAL A 1030 10.25 -40.56 24.57
N PHE A 1031 11.53 -40.81 24.31
CA PHE A 1031 12.25 -40.36 23.11
C PHE A 1031 11.59 -40.85 21.83
N PHE A 1032 11.31 -42.17 21.71
CA PHE A 1032 10.64 -42.70 20.51
C PHE A 1032 9.22 -42.17 20.35
N ILE A 1033 8.41 -42.15 21.42
CA ILE A 1033 7.04 -41.60 21.36
C ILE A 1033 7.07 -40.14 20.88
N SER A 1034 7.97 -39.33 21.44
CA SER A 1034 8.11 -37.91 21.09
C SER A 1034 8.53 -37.74 19.63
N CYS A 1035 9.53 -38.50 19.17
CA CYS A 1035 9.99 -38.46 17.77
C CYS A 1035 8.86 -38.73 16.77
N PHE A 1036 8.03 -39.75 17.02
CA PHE A 1036 6.88 -40.04 16.17
C PHE A 1036 5.77 -38.99 16.32
N GLN A 1037 5.52 -38.48 17.53
CA GLN A 1037 4.55 -37.41 17.75
C GLN A 1037 4.86 -36.15 16.94
N TYR A 1038 6.12 -35.73 16.84
CA TYR A 1038 6.51 -34.59 16.00
C TYR A 1038 6.11 -34.81 14.54
N LEU A 1039 6.34 -36.01 13.99
CA LEU A 1039 5.96 -36.32 12.61
C LEU A 1039 4.45 -36.45 12.40
N ILE A 1040 3.72 -37.03 13.37
CA ILE A 1040 2.26 -37.14 13.34
C ILE A 1040 1.63 -35.75 13.32
N VAL A 1041 2.07 -34.87 14.21
CA VAL A 1041 1.60 -33.48 14.32
C VAL A 1041 1.88 -32.70 13.03
N ALA A 1042 3.07 -32.88 12.45
CA ALA A 1042 3.43 -32.23 11.18
C ALA A 1042 2.44 -32.60 10.06
N ILE A 1043 2.04 -33.87 9.98
CA ILE A 1043 1.04 -34.33 9.01
C ILE A 1043 -0.35 -33.77 9.35
N ALA A 1044 -0.76 -33.83 10.63
CA ALA A 1044 -2.08 -33.37 11.07
C ALA A 1044 -2.31 -31.88 10.73
N PHE A 1045 -1.32 -31.01 10.97
CA PHE A 1045 -1.42 -29.58 10.68
C PHE A 1045 -1.15 -29.21 9.20
N SER A 1046 -0.68 -30.14 8.37
CA SER A 1046 -0.39 -29.92 6.95
C SER A 1046 -1.62 -30.01 6.03
N LYS A 1047 -2.82 -29.75 6.55
CA LYS A 1047 -4.05 -29.72 5.74
C LYS A 1047 -3.97 -28.67 4.62
N GLY A 1048 -4.39 -29.09 3.43
CA GLY A 1048 -4.31 -28.30 2.19
C GLY A 1048 -5.53 -27.43 1.92
N LYS A 1049 -6.60 -28.04 1.41
CA LYS A 1049 -7.84 -27.35 1.02
C LYS A 1049 -8.45 -26.60 2.22
N PRO A 1050 -9.02 -25.40 2.04
CA PRO A 1050 -9.33 -24.71 0.77
C PRO A 1050 -8.27 -23.70 0.27
N PHE A 1051 -7.21 -23.42 1.03
CA PHE A 1051 -6.26 -22.32 0.72
C PHE A 1051 -4.94 -22.78 0.12
N ARG A 1052 -4.52 -24.01 0.41
CA ARG A 1052 -3.26 -24.59 -0.06
C ARG A 1052 -3.56 -25.86 -0.83
N GLN A 1053 -2.59 -26.29 -1.64
CA GLN A 1053 -2.66 -27.63 -2.21
C GLN A 1053 -2.47 -28.69 -1.12
N PRO A 1054 -3.03 -29.90 -1.30
CA PRO A 1054 -2.79 -31.02 -0.39
C PRO A 1054 -1.30 -31.31 -0.20
N CYS A 1055 -0.93 -31.78 1.00
CA CYS A 1055 0.46 -32.07 1.38
C CYS A 1055 1.18 -33.01 0.39
N TYR A 1056 0.47 -33.97 -0.22
CA TYR A 1056 1.05 -34.91 -1.19
C TYR A 1056 1.53 -34.27 -2.49
N LYS A 1057 1.10 -33.04 -2.82
CA LYS A 1057 1.63 -32.28 -3.96
C LYS A 1057 2.99 -31.65 -3.66
N ASN A 1058 3.34 -31.49 -2.39
CA ASN A 1058 4.65 -31.02 -1.98
C ASN A 1058 5.61 -32.21 -1.86
N GLY A 1059 6.26 -32.55 -2.98
CA GLY A 1059 7.17 -33.69 -3.04
C GLY A 1059 8.30 -33.62 -2.02
N PHE A 1060 8.86 -32.44 -1.75
CA PHE A 1060 9.92 -32.29 -0.75
C PHE A 1060 9.45 -32.65 0.65
N PHE A 1061 8.29 -32.15 1.08
CA PHE A 1061 7.73 -32.48 2.39
C PHE A 1061 7.44 -33.96 2.54
N VAL A 1062 6.78 -34.57 1.55
CA VAL A 1062 6.43 -36.00 1.61
C VAL A 1062 7.67 -36.88 1.64
N VAL A 1063 8.66 -36.62 0.77
CA VAL A 1063 9.91 -37.39 0.74
C VAL A 1063 10.66 -37.26 2.07
N SER A 1064 10.78 -36.04 2.61
CA SER A 1064 11.44 -35.83 3.90
C SER A 1064 10.74 -36.56 5.04
N VAL A 1065 9.41 -36.48 5.14
CA VAL A 1065 8.64 -37.17 6.19
C VAL A 1065 8.74 -38.69 6.05
N ILE A 1066 8.66 -39.23 4.84
CA ILE A 1066 8.81 -40.69 4.60
C ILE A 1066 10.21 -41.16 5.00
N ILE A 1067 11.26 -40.44 4.60
CA ILE A 1067 12.64 -40.78 4.98
C ILE A 1067 12.81 -40.77 6.50
N LEU A 1068 12.28 -39.76 7.19
CA LEU A 1068 12.35 -39.65 8.65
C LEU A 1068 11.57 -40.78 9.34
N TYR A 1069 10.36 -41.12 8.87
CA TYR A 1069 9.61 -42.26 9.40
C TYR A 1069 10.36 -43.58 9.21
N ILE A 1070 10.88 -43.84 8.00
CA ILE A 1070 11.64 -45.06 7.71
C ILE A 1070 12.86 -45.13 8.62
N PHE A 1071 13.59 -44.03 8.79
CA PHE A 1071 14.78 -43.98 9.62
C PHE A 1071 14.48 -44.24 11.10
N ILE A 1072 13.44 -43.59 11.68
CA ILE A 1072 13.07 -43.79 13.09
C ILE A 1072 12.50 -45.20 13.31
N PHE A 1073 11.68 -45.73 12.39
CA PHE A 1073 11.22 -47.12 12.46
C PHE A 1073 12.37 -48.11 12.35
N PHE A 1074 13.37 -47.84 11.50
CA PHE A 1074 14.56 -48.67 11.36
C PHE A 1074 15.34 -48.75 12.67
N ILE A 1075 15.64 -47.61 13.31
CA ILE A 1075 16.33 -47.57 14.62
C ILE A 1075 15.48 -48.27 15.70
N MET A 1076 14.16 -48.06 15.70
CA MET A 1076 13.27 -48.67 16.70
C MET A 1076 13.15 -50.20 16.56
N LEU A 1077 13.17 -50.75 15.34
CA LEU A 1077 12.99 -52.19 15.11
C LEU A 1077 14.31 -52.97 15.05
N HIS A 1078 15.36 -52.35 14.50
CA HIS A 1078 16.68 -52.94 14.35
C HIS A 1078 17.71 -52.14 15.16
N PRO A 1079 18.05 -52.59 16.40
CA PRO A 1079 19.07 -51.92 17.19
C PRO A 1079 20.43 -52.07 16.51
N VAL A 1080 21.07 -50.94 16.24
CA VAL A 1080 22.44 -50.88 15.69
C VAL A 1080 23.32 -50.35 16.80
N ALA A 1081 24.26 -51.16 17.29
CA ALA A 1081 25.06 -50.86 18.47
C ALA A 1081 25.72 -49.47 18.44
N TYR A 1082 26.20 -49.03 17.28
CA TYR A 1082 26.79 -47.69 17.13
C TYR A 1082 25.76 -46.56 17.28
N ILE A 1083 24.56 -46.71 16.70
CA ILE A 1083 23.49 -45.71 16.79
C ILE A 1083 22.93 -45.66 18.21
N ASP A 1084 22.73 -46.82 18.83
CA ASP A 1084 22.22 -46.91 20.19
C ASP A 1084 23.21 -46.30 21.20
N GLN A 1085 24.52 -46.47 20.98
CA GLN A 1085 25.55 -45.82 21.80
C GLN A 1085 25.55 -44.29 21.61
N VAL A 1086 25.40 -43.78 20.39
CA VAL A 1086 25.39 -42.34 20.10
C VAL A 1086 24.12 -41.66 20.61
N LEU A 1087 22.96 -42.31 20.47
CA LEU A 1087 21.67 -41.79 20.94
C LEU A 1087 21.36 -42.19 22.39
N GLU A 1088 22.28 -42.88 23.07
CA GLU A 1088 22.17 -43.34 24.46
C GLU A 1088 20.89 -44.17 24.72
N ILE A 1089 20.52 -44.98 23.72
CA ILE A 1089 19.34 -45.85 23.75
C ILE A 1089 19.69 -47.15 24.47
N VAL A 1090 18.81 -47.56 25.40
CA VAL A 1090 18.99 -48.79 26.18
C VAL A 1090 18.45 -50.00 25.42
N CYS A 1091 19.04 -51.18 25.63
CA CYS A 1091 18.56 -52.42 25.03
C CYS A 1091 17.16 -52.78 25.55
N VAL A 1092 16.20 -52.88 24.62
CA VAL A 1092 14.79 -53.18 24.89
C VAL A 1092 14.32 -54.45 24.16
N PRO A 1093 13.47 -55.28 24.81
CA PRO A 1093 13.04 -56.56 24.26
C PRO A 1093 12.13 -56.40 23.03
N TYR A 1094 12.08 -57.43 22.19
CA TYR A 1094 11.28 -57.41 20.95
C TYR A 1094 9.77 -57.18 21.21
N GLN A 1095 9.23 -57.75 22.30
CA GLN A 1095 7.82 -57.54 22.68
C GLN A 1095 7.47 -56.08 22.96
N TRP A 1096 8.41 -55.34 23.58
CA TRP A 1096 8.25 -53.90 23.79
C TRP A 1096 8.21 -53.14 22.47
N ARG A 1097 9.10 -53.48 21.51
CA ARG A 1097 9.18 -52.82 20.19
C ARG A 1097 7.87 -52.96 19.40
N VAL A 1098 7.26 -54.15 19.40
CA VAL A 1098 5.97 -54.39 18.74
C VAL A 1098 4.84 -53.62 19.42
N THR A 1099 4.81 -53.59 20.75
CA THR A 1099 3.78 -52.87 21.50
C THR A 1099 3.89 -51.35 21.29
N MET A 1100 5.12 -50.83 21.24
CA MET A 1100 5.39 -49.43 20.91
C MET A 1100 4.88 -49.06 19.52
N LEU A 1101 5.11 -49.90 18.52
CA LEU A 1101 4.56 -49.71 17.17
C LEU A 1101 3.03 -49.56 17.20
N ILE A 1102 2.32 -50.38 17.98
CA ILE A 1102 0.86 -50.29 18.13
C ILE A 1102 0.47 -48.96 18.78
N ILE A 1103 1.14 -48.55 19.86
CA ILE A 1103 0.89 -47.26 20.53
C ILE A 1103 1.05 -46.09 19.55
N ILE A 1104 2.12 -46.11 18.74
CA ILE A 1104 2.40 -45.07 17.74
C ILE A 1104 1.30 -45.03 16.66
N LEU A 1105 0.87 -46.19 16.15
CA LEU A 1105 -0.21 -46.26 15.15
C LEU A 1105 -1.54 -45.75 15.69
N VAL A 1106 -1.90 -46.11 16.93
CA VAL A 1106 -3.11 -45.62 17.59
C VAL A 1106 -3.03 -44.11 17.81
N ASN A 1107 -1.88 -43.60 18.29
CA ASN A 1107 -1.65 -42.17 18.45
C ASN A 1107 -1.80 -41.42 17.11
N ALA A 1108 -1.20 -41.93 16.03
CA ALA A 1108 -1.32 -41.34 14.70
C ALA A 1108 -2.79 -41.28 14.24
N LEU A 1109 -3.54 -42.38 14.41
CA LEU A 1109 -4.95 -42.45 14.06
C LEU A 1109 -5.79 -41.44 14.87
N VAL A 1110 -5.62 -41.43 16.20
CA VAL A 1110 -6.35 -40.53 17.10
C VAL A 1110 -6.04 -39.06 16.80
N SER A 1111 -4.77 -38.70 16.61
CA SER A 1111 -4.35 -37.33 16.32
C SER A 1111 -4.89 -36.83 14.98
N VAL A 1112 -4.81 -37.64 13.91
CA VAL A 1112 -5.34 -37.27 12.59
C VAL A 1112 -6.87 -37.21 12.60
N LEU A 1113 -7.54 -38.15 13.27
CA LEU A 1113 -9.00 -38.12 13.43
C LEU A 1113 -9.44 -36.93 14.27
N ALA A 1114 -8.73 -36.58 15.34
CA ALA A 1114 -9.03 -35.39 16.14
C ALA A 1114 -8.91 -34.12 15.29
N GLU A 1115 -7.82 -33.90 14.56
CA GLU A 1115 -7.70 -32.69 13.71
C GLU A 1115 -8.68 -32.71 12.53
N SER A 1116 -9.06 -33.88 12.03
CA SER A 1116 -10.09 -34.05 10.99
C SER A 1116 -11.47 -33.71 11.51
N PHE A 1117 -11.90 -34.40 12.55
CA PHE A 1117 -13.18 -34.24 13.20
C PHE A 1117 -13.33 -32.86 13.84
N LEU A 1118 -12.27 -32.24 14.37
CA LEU A 1118 -12.36 -30.91 14.98
C LEU A 1118 -12.46 -29.80 13.96
N LEU A 1119 -11.64 -29.81 12.91
CA LEU A 1119 -11.81 -28.82 11.84
C LEU A 1119 -13.15 -29.01 11.15
N ASP A 1120 -13.57 -30.24 10.87
CA ASP A 1120 -14.83 -30.46 10.17
C ASP A 1120 -16.02 -30.25 11.10
N THR A 1121 -16.04 -30.74 12.35
CA THR A 1121 -17.19 -30.53 13.26
C THR A 1121 -17.25 -29.11 13.79
N VAL A 1122 -16.12 -28.44 14.08
CA VAL A 1122 -16.14 -27.05 14.52
C VAL A 1122 -16.39 -26.12 13.34
N LEU A 1123 -15.74 -26.26 12.17
CA LEU A 1123 -16.19 -25.48 10.99
C LEU A 1123 -17.64 -25.79 10.65
N TRP A 1124 -18.07 -27.05 10.61
CA TRP A 1124 -19.42 -27.39 10.18
C TRP A 1124 -20.48 -27.02 11.21
N LYS A 1125 -20.25 -27.19 12.53
CA LYS A 1125 -21.20 -26.73 13.56
C LYS A 1125 -21.22 -25.22 13.73
N VAL A 1126 -20.09 -24.56 13.60
CA VAL A 1126 -19.97 -23.12 13.85
C VAL A 1126 -20.24 -22.29 12.59
N VAL A 1127 -19.98 -22.84 11.40
CA VAL A 1127 -20.25 -22.18 10.11
C VAL A 1127 -21.61 -22.59 9.53
N PHE A 1128 -22.09 -23.84 9.70
CA PHE A 1128 -23.27 -24.35 8.98
C PHE A 1128 -24.42 -24.89 9.84
N ASN A 1129 -24.23 -25.26 11.11
CA ASN A 1129 -25.31 -25.87 11.89
C ASN A 1129 -26.31 -24.86 12.51
N ARG A 1130 -26.35 -23.65 11.94
CA ARG A 1130 -27.49 -22.72 12.05
C ARG A 1130 -28.32 -22.58 10.77
N ASP A 1131 -27.90 -23.18 9.67
CA ASP A 1131 -28.63 -23.10 8.39
C ASP A 1131 -29.67 -24.23 8.21
N LYS A 1132 -29.71 -25.25 9.08
CA LYS A 1132 -30.63 -26.41 8.95
C LYS A 1132 -31.90 -26.38 9.81
N GLN A 1133 -32.20 -25.26 10.48
CA GLN A 1133 -33.48 -25.08 11.19
C GLN A 1133 -34.31 -23.87 10.71
N GLY A 1134 -34.03 -23.34 9.51
CA GLY A 1134 -34.73 -22.17 8.99
C GLY A 1134 -35.09 -22.27 7.52
N GLU A 1135 -35.88 -23.28 7.13
CA GLU A 1135 -36.70 -23.15 5.93
C GLU A 1135 -37.94 -22.30 6.28
N TYR A 1136 -38.13 -21.21 5.52
CA TYR A 1136 -39.25 -20.26 5.57
C TYR A 1136 -39.38 -19.38 6.82
N ARG A 1137 -38.48 -18.40 6.97
CA ARG A 1137 -38.81 -17.01 7.36
C ARG A 1137 -37.58 -16.13 7.20
N LEU A 1138 -37.63 -15.19 6.25
CA LEU A 1138 -36.62 -14.16 6.03
C LEU A 1138 -36.65 -13.16 7.20
N SER A 1139 -35.89 -13.41 8.26
CA SER A 1139 -35.58 -12.38 9.27
C SER A 1139 -34.34 -12.75 10.10
N THR A 1140 -33.39 -11.82 10.16
CA THR A 1140 -32.44 -11.57 11.27
C THR A 1140 -31.66 -12.76 11.84
N THR A 1141 -30.34 -12.84 11.57
CA THR A 1141 -29.28 -12.87 12.62
C THR A 1141 -27.86 -13.03 12.04
N GLN A 1142 -26.96 -12.17 12.55
CA GLN A 1142 -25.48 -12.22 12.58
C GLN A 1142 -24.71 -13.30 11.78
N LEU A 1143 -23.77 -12.83 10.94
CA LEU A 1143 -22.73 -13.67 10.31
C LEU A 1143 -21.82 -14.34 11.38
N PRO A 1144 -21.45 -15.63 11.21
CA PRO A 1144 -21.08 -16.51 12.34
C PRO A 1144 -19.63 -16.35 12.86
N GLN A 1145 -18.77 -15.64 12.13
CA GLN A 1145 -17.34 -15.58 12.43
C GLN A 1145 -17.01 -14.73 13.69
N GLU A 1146 -17.89 -13.81 14.07
CA GLU A 1146 -17.67 -12.89 15.21
C GLU A 1146 -18.03 -13.47 16.59
N SER A 1147 -18.90 -14.48 16.65
CA SER A 1147 -19.32 -15.12 17.92
C SER A 1147 -18.20 -15.98 18.54
N VAL A 1148 -17.36 -16.56 17.69
CA VAL A 1148 -16.24 -17.47 18.04
C VAL A 1148 -15.04 -16.70 18.58
N ASP A 1149 -14.72 -15.58 17.95
CA ASP A 1149 -13.66 -14.67 18.41
C ASP A 1149 -14.04 -13.99 19.75
N ARG A 1150 -15.34 -13.92 20.08
CA ARG A 1150 -15.84 -13.46 21.39
C ARG A 1150 -15.56 -14.47 22.51
N TRP A 1151 -15.68 -15.77 22.24
CA TRP A 1151 -15.49 -16.82 23.26
C TRP A 1151 -14.01 -17.00 23.62
N GLY A 1152 -13.13 -17.03 22.62
CA GLY A 1152 -11.67 -17.07 22.82
C GLY A 1152 -11.13 -15.86 23.60
N LYS A 1153 -11.66 -14.66 23.33
CA LYS A 1153 -11.34 -13.45 24.10
C LYS A 1153 -12.00 -13.38 25.47
N CYS A 1154 -13.19 -13.95 25.69
CA CYS A 1154 -13.82 -13.97 27.01
C CYS A 1154 -13.01 -14.82 28.00
N CYS A 1155 -12.59 -16.02 27.62
CA CYS A 1155 -11.73 -16.86 28.47
C CYS A 1155 -10.42 -16.15 28.83
N ILE A 1156 -9.78 -15.48 27.87
CA ILE A 1156 -8.49 -14.81 28.08
C ILE A 1156 -8.64 -13.45 28.79
N SER A 1157 -9.68 -12.67 28.49
CA SER A 1157 -9.95 -11.38 29.16
C SER A 1157 -10.43 -11.54 30.61
N SER A 1158 -11.09 -12.66 30.92
CA SER A 1158 -11.44 -13.03 32.30
C SER A 1158 -10.20 -13.36 33.13
N VAL A 1159 -9.13 -13.86 32.50
CA VAL A 1159 -7.87 -14.22 33.18
C VAL A 1159 -6.89 -13.03 33.22
N LEU A 1160 -6.91 -12.13 32.23
CA LEU A 1160 -5.94 -11.01 32.09
C LEU A 1160 -6.49 -9.60 32.37
N GLY A 1161 -7.72 -9.46 32.89
CA GLY A 1161 -8.26 -8.17 33.35
C GLY A 1161 -8.33 -7.05 32.30
N CYS A 1162 -8.36 -7.38 31.01
CA CYS A 1162 -8.34 -6.40 29.92
C CYS A 1162 -9.75 -5.90 29.58
N ARG A 1163 -9.92 -4.57 29.58
CA ARG A 1163 -11.17 -3.86 29.20
C ARG A 1163 -11.73 -4.35 27.86
N LYS A 1164 -13.06 -4.56 27.81
CA LYS A 1164 -13.84 -4.85 26.59
C LYS A 1164 -13.58 -3.78 25.51
N LYS A 1165 -12.83 -4.11 24.46
CA LYS A 1165 -12.83 -3.33 23.20
C LYS A 1165 -14.03 -3.77 22.34
N LEU A 1166 -14.67 -2.81 21.66
CA LEU A 1166 -15.79 -3.01 20.72
C LEU A 1166 -15.49 -4.11 19.67
N PRO A 1167 -16.52 -4.75 19.08
CA PRO A 1167 -16.34 -5.87 18.15
C PRO A 1167 -15.62 -5.44 16.85
N LYS A 1168 -14.90 -6.41 16.25
CA LYS A 1168 -14.03 -6.23 15.09
C LYS A 1168 -14.81 -6.47 13.79
N ALA A 1169 -15.48 -5.44 13.28
CA ALA A 1169 -15.79 -5.17 11.87
C ALA A 1169 -16.94 -4.15 11.78
N LYS A 1170 -16.64 -2.85 11.97
CA LYS A 1170 -17.64 -1.77 11.90
C LYS A 1170 -18.54 -1.86 10.67
N TYR A 1171 -18.01 -2.28 9.52
CA TYR A 1171 -18.80 -2.43 8.28
C TYR A 1171 -19.91 -3.48 8.37
N MET A 1172 -19.73 -4.58 9.12
CA MET A 1172 -20.75 -5.62 9.26
C MET A 1172 -21.91 -5.15 10.13
N HIS A 1173 -21.60 -4.47 11.23
CA HIS A 1173 -22.62 -3.87 12.09
C HIS A 1173 -23.40 -2.80 11.33
N LEU A 1174 -22.68 -1.94 10.60
CA LEU A 1174 -23.28 -0.89 9.80
C LEU A 1174 -24.18 -1.45 8.68
N ALA A 1175 -23.78 -2.56 8.05
CA ALA A 1175 -24.61 -3.22 7.03
C ALA A 1175 -25.90 -3.80 7.63
N GLN A 1176 -25.83 -4.35 8.84
CA GLN A 1176 -27.03 -4.81 9.56
C GLN A 1176 -27.93 -3.66 9.98
N GLU A 1177 -27.34 -2.54 10.42
CA GLU A 1177 -28.07 -1.33 10.77
C GLU A 1177 -28.82 -0.76 9.57
N LEU A 1178 -28.17 -0.70 8.41
CA LEU A 1178 -28.78 -0.22 7.15
C LEU A 1178 -29.92 -1.11 6.64
N LEU A 1179 -29.88 -2.42 6.89
CA LEU A 1179 -30.96 -3.33 6.49
C LEU A 1179 -32.24 -3.12 7.32
N VAL A 1180 -32.13 -2.55 8.51
CA VAL A 1180 -33.24 -2.33 9.44
C VAL A 1180 -33.67 -0.85 9.45
N ASP A 1181 -32.88 0.03 8.83
CA ASP A 1181 -33.13 1.47 8.73
C ASP A 1181 -34.26 1.75 7.71
N PRO A 1182 -35.46 2.18 8.13
CA PRO A 1182 -36.59 2.39 7.23
C PRO A 1182 -36.40 3.60 6.30
N GLU A 1183 -35.40 4.46 6.57
CA GLU A 1183 -35.06 5.61 5.73
C GLU A 1183 -34.02 5.24 4.65
N TRP A 1184 -33.59 3.98 4.58
CA TRP A 1184 -32.53 3.49 3.72
C TRP A 1184 -32.95 2.24 2.90
N PRO A 1185 -32.64 2.16 1.58
CA PRO A 1185 -32.03 3.18 0.74
C PRO A 1185 -32.92 4.41 0.54
N PRO A 1186 -32.34 5.61 0.31
CA PRO A 1186 -33.10 6.84 0.11
C PRO A 1186 -34.05 6.72 -1.09
N LYS A 1187 -35.27 7.23 -0.93
CA LYS A 1187 -36.28 7.22 -1.99
C LYS A 1187 -35.81 8.07 -3.18
N PRO A 1188 -36.22 7.74 -4.42
CA PRO A 1188 -35.86 8.50 -5.61
C PRO A 1188 -36.24 9.97 -5.45
N SER A 1189 -35.37 10.88 -5.91
CA SER A 1189 -35.58 12.34 -5.90
C SER A 1189 -35.80 12.98 -4.52
N THR A 1190 -35.33 12.34 -3.45
CA THR A 1190 -35.30 12.96 -2.11
C THR A 1190 -34.06 13.82 -1.90
N THR A 1191 -34.15 14.75 -0.95
CA THR A 1191 -33.04 15.61 -0.51
C THR A 1191 -32.81 15.44 0.99
N THR A 1192 -31.55 15.26 1.40
CA THR A 1192 -31.14 15.18 2.81
C THR A 1192 -30.34 16.44 3.18
N GLU A 1193 -30.75 17.15 4.22
CA GLU A 1193 -30.07 18.36 4.70
C GLU A 1193 -29.10 18.06 5.85
N ALA A 1194 -27.98 18.78 5.90
CA ALA A 1194 -27.02 18.67 6.99
C ALA A 1194 -27.64 19.16 8.31
N LYS A 1195 -27.40 18.43 9.40
CA LYS A 1195 -27.78 18.90 10.74
C LYS A 1195 -27.05 20.23 11.02
N ALA A 1196 -27.78 21.24 11.46
CA ALA A 1196 -27.18 22.52 11.83
C ALA A 1196 -26.12 22.29 12.91
N LEU A 1197 -24.88 22.74 12.66
CA LEU A 1197 -23.82 22.79 13.67
C LEU A 1197 -24.31 23.66 14.81
N VAL A 1198 -24.78 23.04 15.89
CA VAL A 1198 -25.09 23.74 17.14
C VAL A 1198 -23.77 24.33 17.63
N LYS A 1199 -23.61 25.64 17.49
CA LYS A 1199 -22.58 26.40 18.21
C LYS A 1199 -22.92 26.31 19.69
N GLU A 1200 -22.45 25.26 20.37
CA GLU A 1200 -22.34 25.31 21.83
C GLU A 1200 -21.28 26.35 22.18
N ASN A 1201 -21.75 27.45 22.76
CA ASN A 1201 -20.91 28.53 23.26
C ASN A 1201 -19.89 27.97 24.28
N GLY A 1202 -18.61 28.20 24.01
CA GLY A 1202 -17.61 28.33 25.07
C GLY A 1202 -16.86 27.06 25.50
N SER A 1203 -16.31 26.30 24.55
CA SER A 1203 -14.96 25.74 24.75
C SER A 1203 -14.31 25.47 23.40
N CYS A 1204 -13.15 26.07 23.14
CA CYS A 1204 -12.32 25.76 21.99
C CYS A 1204 -11.86 24.30 22.09
N GLN A 1205 -12.64 23.36 21.54
CA GLN A 1205 -12.05 22.14 21.02
C GLN A 1205 -11.27 22.53 19.76
N VAL A 1206 -9.95 22.59 19.92
CA VAL A 1206 -9.02 22.56 18.80
C VAL A 1206 -9.24 21.23 18.09
N ILE A 1207 -9.98 21.26 16.99
CA ILE A 1207 -10.21 20.10 16.12
C ILE A 1207 -8.91 19.91 15.31
N THR A 1208 -8.04 19.06 15.85
CA THR A 1208 -6.98 18.42 15.08
C THR A 1208 -7.61 17.51 14.03
N VAL A 1209 -7.38 17.81 12.76
CA VAL A 1209 -7.44 16.82 11.67
C VAL A 1209 -6.46 15.71 12.05
N THR A 1210 -6.96 14.52 12.35
CA THR A 1210 -6.17 13.32 12.72
C THR A 1210 -6.45 12.18 11.78
#